data_AF-A0A419J1P7-F1
#
_entry.id   AF-A0A419J1P7-F1
#
_cell.length_a   1.000
_cell.length_b   1.000
_cell.length_c   1.000
_cell.angle_alpha   90.00
_cell.angle_beta   90.00
_cell.angle_gamma   90.00
#
_symmetry.space_group_name_H-M   'P 1'
#
loop_
_entity.id
_entity.type
_entity.pdbx_description
1 polymer ?
#
loop_
_entity_poly.entity_id
_entity_poly.type
_entity_poly.pdbx_seq_one_letter_code
_entity_poly.pdbx_strand_id
1 'polypeptide(L)'
;MTNYIPNKNKTALQRLRCAAVMICLLFTVLSFICGISPANGQSAPYAKYVILMIADGWGQSKIDAANMYTGSIPIYQNDNLLRKYWMTTYSYGCDYNTAQAWGNFNYVINCVTDSAAAATALYSGIKTQNYRISVSYNGVDRLLTIGEIAKTYGAGVGAITTVPVSDASPGAMVAHNDSRSNYYAIADEGLFGDPNTTGAPSALYYGGGHGSTLPVADVLIGDGRDSYLSAAAKMKLRAEKGTLGDPGRNTAKHYLVERQAGQVASVTLMQAALDPYVTKLTGLFDQVYRKADGSGIVPETPTLSQSTVAALTVLSKNPNGFVLMIEGGAVDWAGHANIMDYTVGEMIDFNEAVQTVISWISDTSNSSNWNNTLLIVTGDHETGYLTAGPGRFPNQPFGPVNSQTLSLEKIYSGSGGRRASWDDWHNSGTIDSDETVYWAWNTGGHANILIPLYTRGIGSGLFENCVAGNDQVRGNFIDNTDVASVMESAMAGVTSEGSMSINPGQTLSGNPVNLTSLVNTINAANVMYTVSGGAGCPAQTNKSIITKRDTWKYSIENTGTVWMNKGYDDSGWSVGSGVFGTEPDAAAYGYSITTPVTNTFKSMFFRKSFTVCDPSAVTSLKLNALFDDGMVVYINGTQVFSEGVTGNPPPFNGSAVGHEGVNYELKDLSGRISLSALRNLIVPGNNMIAVGVYNILNPSGPGTFSSDIVWDGELLLSNAQSAGVLFSGNSAVAQAVNTAGWTVGVKNLTITGDDATCLNPLADVNGTFDFVQCNDTGSLSIKPGQVLGGNPVNLTSIANTKNAANVVYTVSEDISCSAQTNKSIITKRDSWKYNIENTGTVWMNTGYNDSGWSSGSGVFGTEPDAAAYGYSITTQVSNTFKSMFFRKSFTVCDPSAVTSLKLDALFDDGMVVYINGTQVFSEGVTGSPPPFNGSAAGHEAVAYETKDLAGLISLSGLRNLLVPGNNVIAVGVYNILNPGGPGTFSSDMVWDGELVLSNNGSIRSSSLFAGNRTEAQTVSTAGWTLGSKNIKISGDDAACLNPLPAANGTFSFVQLINYFCDSDGDTYISAAISGSCTAAGCIPSGCHMSAGTDCNDSNAVVYPGATEICNNLDDNCNGMIDENVTRPTTCGMGVCSGSTGVETCSAGIWGSNTCNPYAGVQIEGPPGDLTCMDNLDNDCDGSTDFADGGCHVDHETDCYNGIDDDMDGITDCQDADCAGVTNGACNTGQPGTCSTGTLTCQA
;
A
#
# COMPACT_ATOMS: atom_id res chain seq x y z
N MET A 1 64.89 -32.40 9.86
CA MET A 1 66.31 -31.97 10.02
C MET A 1 66.50 -31.39 11.43
N THR A 2 67.30 -32.08 12.23
CA THR A 2 68.31 -31.56 13.19
C THR A 2 68.11 -30.21 13.90
N ASN A 3 67.90 -30.29 15.22
CA ASN A 3 68.59 -29.61 16.34
C ASN A 3 69.55 -28.43 16.03
N TYR A 4 69.32 -27.25 16.65
CA TYR A 4 70.23 -26.57 17.62
C TYR A 4 69.66 -25.18 18.05
N ILE A 5 69.68 -24.87 19.36
CA ILE A 5 69.99 -23.56 20.03
C ILE A 5 69.57 -23.62 21.53
N PRO A 6 70.32 -22.98 22.47
CA PRO A 6 70.56 -23.51 23.82
C PRO A 6 69.80 -22.86 25.00
N ASN A 7 69.79 -23.63 26.10
CA ASN A 7 69.43 -23.37 27.50
C ASN A 7 69.60 -21.93 28.05
N LYS A 8 68.56 -21.08 27.99
CA LYS A 8 68.38 -20.01 29.00
C LYS A 8 66.97 -19.78 29.55
N ASN A 9 65.93 -20.50 29.08
CA ASN A 9 64.54 -20.28 29.53
C ASN A 9 63.81 -21.52 30.10
N LYS A 10 64.52 -22.49 30.69
CA LYS A 10 63.88 -23.71 31.22
C LYS A 10 63.00 -23.48 32.47
N THR A 11 63.22 -22.40 33.22
CA THR A 11 62.40 -22.05 34.40
C THR A 11 61.11 -21.29 34.06
N ALA A 12 61.06 -20.58 32.92
CA ALA A 12 59.83 -19.92 32.46
C ALA A 12 58.87 -20.91 31.79
N LEU A 13 59.39 -21.87 31.01
CA LEU A 13 58.58 -22.86 30.30
C LEU A 13 57.95 -23.91 31.24
N GLN A 14 58.58 -24.23 32.38
CA GLN A 14 57.98 -25.09 33.41
C GLN A 14 56.86 -24.38 34.18
N ARG A 15 56.97 -23.07 34.44
CA ARG A 15 55.90 -22.28 35.09
C ARG A 15 54.70 -22.07 34.17
N LEU A 16 54.92 -21.87 32.86
CA LEU A 16 53.84 -21.82 31.86
C LEU A 16 53.15 -23.17 31.66
N ARG A 17 53.87 -24.30 31.77
CA ARG A 17 53.26 -25.64 31.68
C ARG A 17 52.47 -26.01 32.93
N CYS A 18 52.91 -25.63 34.13
CA CYS A 18 52.11 -25.81 35.34
C CYS A 18 50.88 -24.88 35.38
N ALA A 19 50.98 -23.65 34.87
CA ALA A 19 49.85 -22.75 34.74
C ALA A 19 48.85 -23.22 33.67
N ALA A 20 49.31 -23.71 32.51
CA ALA A 20 48.44 -24.25 31.47
C ALA A 20 47.76 -25.55 31.91
N VAL A 21 48.44 -26.42 32.66
CA VAL A 21 47.83 -27.65 33.21
C VAL A 21 46.87 -27.33 34.36
N MET A 22 47.13 -26.33 35.20
CA MET A 22 46.16 -25.85 36.19
C MET A 22 44.95 -25.17 35.55
N ILE A 23 45.14 -24.38 34.48
CA ILE A 23 44.04 -23.74 33.74
C ILE A 23 43.21 -24.79 33.00
N CYS A 24 43.83 -25.81 32.39
CA CYS A 24 43.11 -26.92 31.78
C CYS A 24 42.38 -27.79 32.83
N LEU A 25 42.98 -28.03 34.01
CA LEU A 25 42.31 -28.76 35.09
C LEU A 25 41.15 -27.96 35.71
N LEU A 26 41.29 -26.64 35.87
CA LEU A 26 40.20 -25.75 36.29
C LEU A 26 39.09 -25.67 35.23
N PHE A 27 39.41 -25.67 33.93
CA PHE A 27 38.39 -25.77 32.89
C PHE A 27 37.70 -27.14 32.89
N THR A 28 38.41 -28.25 33.07
CA THR A 28 37.76 -29.58 33.14
C THR A 28 36.93 -29.80 34.40
N VAL A 29 37.26 -29.14 35.52
CA VAL A 29 36.48 -29.23 36.77
C VAL A 29 35.31 -28.25 36.79
N LEU A 30 35.42 -27.06 36.16
CA LEU A 30 34.25 -26.18 35.95
C LEU A 30 33.26 -26.76 34.93
N SER A 31 33.73 -27.51 33.92
CA SER A 31 32.85 -28.20 32.97
C SER A 31 32.10 -29.41 33.57
N PHE A 32 32.45 -29.86 34.78
CA PHE A 32 31.79 -30.98 35.47
C PHE A 32 30.87 -30.57 36.63
N ILE A 33 30.86 -29.29 37.03
CA ILE A 33 29.98 -28.76 38.10
C ILE A 33 28.83 -27.90 37.53
N CYS A 34 28.92 -27.48 36.26
CA CYS A 34 27.77 -26.97 35.53
C CYS A 34 27.19 -28.11 34.68
N GLY A 35 26.29 -28.89 35.28
CA GLY A 35 25.41 -29.79 34.54
C GLY A 35 24.49 -28.96 33.64
N ILE A 36 24.99 -28.52 32.50
CA ILE A 36 24.19 -28.02 31.40
C ILE A 36 23.50 -29.26 30.84
N SER A 37 22.27 -29.52 31.31
CA SER A 37 21.32 -30.31 30.54
C SER A 37 21.30 -29.74 29.11
N PRO A 38 21.27 -30.60 28.06
CA PRO A 38 21.12 -30.10 26.71
C PRO A 38 19.92 -29.16 26.69
N ALA A 39 20.12 -27.95 26.16
CA ALA A 39 19.03 -27.01 25.97
C ALA A 39 17.93 -27.74 25.20
N ASN A 40 16.80 -28.00 25.87
CA ASN A 40 15.59 -28.45 25.20
C ASN A 40 15.35 -27.47 24.04
N GLY A 41 15.29 -28.00 22.82
CA GLY A 41 15.18 -27.21 21.59
C GLY A 41 14.01 -26.23 21.68
N GLN A 42 14.34 -24.95 21.91
CA GLN A 42 13.41 -23.86 21.62
C GLN A 42 13.29 -23.75 20.10
N SER A 43 12.07 -23.75 19.59
CA SER A 43 11.77 -23.53 18.18
C SER A 43 12.37 -22.20 17.72
N ALA A 44 13.00 -22.17 16.54
CA ALA A 44 13.40 -20.89 15.96
C ALA A 44 12.12 -20.06 15.68
N PRO A 45 12.12 -18.74 15.89
CA PRO A 45 10.93 -17.93 15.68
C PRO A 45 10.59 -17.71 14.20
N TYR A 46 11.43 -18.16 13.26
CA TYR A 46 11.26 -18.01 11.81
C TYR A 46 11.95 -19.12 11.00
N ALA A 47 11.57 -19.26 9.73
CA ALA A 47 12.22 -20.13 8.77
C ALA A 47 13.59 -19.57 8.40
N LYS A 48 14.64 -20.18 8.95
CA LYS A 48 16.02 -19.93 8.54
C LYS A 48 16.31 -20.56 7.19
N TYR A 49 15.73 -21.73 6.92
CA TYR A 49 15.93 -22.47 5.68
C TYR A 49 14.57 -22.67 4.99
N VAL A 50 14.46 -22.29 3.73
CA VAL A 50 13.29 -22.60 2.89
C VAL A 50 13.77 -23.41 1.71
N ILE A 51 13.19 -24.59 1.53
CA ILE A 51 13.54 -25.51 0.45
C ILE A 51 12.27 -25.83 -0.33
N LEU A 52 12.25 -25.44 -1.59
CA LEU A 52 11.18 -25.71 -2.54
C LEU A 52 11.66 -26.74 -3.57
N MET A 53 11.03 -27.90 -3.57
CA MET A 53 11.35 -28.99 -4.49
C MET A 53 10.25 -29.12 -5.53
N ILE A 54 10.61 -29.03 -6.81
CA ILE A 54 9.69 -29.02 -7.95
C ILE A 54 10.00 -30.21 -8.86
N ALA A 55 9.06 -31.13 -9.04
CA ALA A 55 9.11 -32.07 -10.15
C ALA A 55 8.28 -31.49 -11.30
N ASP A 56 8.97 -30.90 -12.29
CA ASP A 56 8.33 -30.21 -13.42
C ASP A 56 7.41 -31.18 -14.17
N GLY A 57 6.19 -30.74 -14.47
CA GLY A 57 5.22 -31.55 -15.19
C GLY A 57 4.66 -32.75 -14.42
N TRP A 58 4.91 -32.90 -13.11
CA TRP A 58 4.42 -34.06 -12.36
C TRP A 58 2.91 -33.98 -12.03
N GLY A 59 2.29 -35.13 -11.78
CA GLY A 59 0.91 -35.20 -11.29
C GLY A 59 0.69 -36.47 -10.49
N GLN A 60 -0.47 -36.59 -9.84
CA GLN A 60 -0.74 -37.76 -8.98
C GLN A 60 -0.59 -39.09 -9.73
N SER A 61 -1.01 -39.17 -11.00
CA SER A 61 -0.84 -40.40 -11.79
C SER A 61 0.63 -40.81 -11.96
N LYS A 62 1.54 -39.85 -12.16
CA LYS A 62 2.98 -40.12 -12.29
C LYS A 62 3.60 -40.54 -10.96
N ILE A 63 3.15 -39.94 -9.86
CA ILE A 63 3.52 -40.36 -8.50
C ILE A 63 3.10 -41.81 -8.27
N ASP A 64 1.86 -42.15 -8.59
CA ASP A 64 1.33 -43.51 -8.45
C ASP A 64 2.12 -44.50 -9.31
N ALA A 65 2.50 -44.11 -10.54
CA ALA A 65 3.29 -44.95 -11.44
C ALA A 65 4.69 -45.25 -10.88
N ALA A 66 5.38 -44.24 -10.35
CA ALA A 66 6.68 -44.42 -9.71
C ALA A 66 6.58 -45.29 -8.44
N ASN A 67 5.54 -45.10 -7.64
CA ASN A 67 5.29 -45.92 -6.44
C ASN A 67 5.00 -47.38 -6.79
N MET A 68 4.19 -47.63 -7.83
CA MET A 68 3.90 -48.98 -8.33
C MET A 68 5.16 -49.68 -8.83
N TYR A 69 5.99 -48.98 -9.62
CA TYR A 69 7.22 -49.55 -10.17
C TYR A 69 8.23 -49.91 -9.08
N THR A 70 8.45 -49.01 -8.13
CA THR A 70 9.40 -49.23 -7.02
C THR A 70 8.87 -50.20 -5.96
N GLY A 71 7.55 -50.42 -5.92
CA GLY A 71 6.88 -51.16 -4.85
C GLY A 71 6.98 -50.48 -3.48
N SER A 72 7.25 -49.17 -3.45
CA SER A 72 7.47 -48.40 -2.23
C SER A 72 6.85 -47.01 -2.33
N ILE A 73 6.40 -46.48 -1.20
CA ILE A 73 5.88 -45.11 -1.11
C ILE A 73 6.97 -44.26 -0.43
N PRO A 74 7.51 -43.22 -1.11
CA PRO A 74 8.46 -42.30 -0.52
C PRO A 74 7.93 -41.68 0.78
N ILE A 75 8.82 -41.48 1.75
CA ILE A 75 8.44 -41.07 3.11
C ILE A 75 7.66 -39.75 3.15
N TYR A 76 7.95 -38.85 2.20
CA TYR A 76 7.34 -37.52 2.13
C TYR A 76 5.88 -37.55 1.68
N GLN A 77 5.43 -38.67 1.09
CA GLN A 77 4.06 -38.88 0.65
C GLN A 77 3.17 -39.48 1.76
N ASN A 78 3.75 -39.76 2.93
CA ASN A 78 2.99 -40.20 4.10
C ASN A 78 2.47 -38.98 4.87
N ASP A 79 1.14 -38.84 4.91
CA ASP A 79 0.43 -37.72 5.56
C ASP A 79 0.75 -37.57 7.07
N ASN A 80 1.31 -38.61 7.71
CA ASN A 80 1.77 -38.53 9.10
C ASN A 80 3.07 -37.74 9.28
N LEU A 81 3.77 -37.43 8.19
CA LEU A 81 5.06 -36.74 8.22
C LEU A 81 4.99 -35.37 7.55
N LEU A 82 4.51 -35.29 6.32
CA LEU A 82 4.26 -34.02 5.62
C LEU A 82 2.75 -33.84 5.46
N ARG A 83 2.30 -32.60 5.57
CA ARG A 83 0.92 -32.22 5.23
C ARG A 83 0.76 -32.24 3.73
N LYS A 84 -0.41 -32.69 3.25
CA LYS A 84 -0.75 -32.73 1.84
C LYS A 84 -1.87 -31.73 1.53
N TYR A 85 -1.66 -30.93 0.50
CA TYR A 85 -2.66 -30.06 -0.12
C TYR A 85 -2.73 -30.35 -1.62
N TRP A 86 -3.79 -29.87 -2.26
CA TRP A 86 -3.89 -29.81 -3.72
C TRP A 86 -3.72 -28.38 -4.19
N MET A 87 -3.19 -28.17 -5.38
CA MET A 87 -2.81 -26.85 -5.87
C MET A 87 -3.24 -26.67 -7.32
N THR A 88 -3.83 -25.51 -7.64
CA THR A 88 -4.11 -25.09 -9.01
C THR A 88 -2.84 -24.62 -9.70
N THR A 89 -2.77 -24.73 -11.03
CA THR A 89 -1.53 -24.41 -11.77
C THR A 89 -1.74 -23.47 -12.94
N TYR A 90 -2.97 -23.17 -13.35
CA TYR A 90 -3.30 -22.34 -14.52
C TYR A 90 -2.62 -20.95 -14.54
N SER A 91 -2.38 -20.42 -15.75
CA SER A 91 -1.75 -19.13 -16.00
C SER A 91 -2.74 -17.96 -16.00
N TYR A 92 -2.24 -16.73 -16.10
CA TYR A 92 -3.07 -15.52 -16.07
C TYR A 92 -4.15 -15.53 -17.16
N GLY A 93 -5.38 -15.15 -16.80
CA GLY A 93 -6.54 -15.14 -17.70
C GLY A 93 -7.21 -16.50 -17.87
N CYS A 94 -6.77 -17.50 -17.12
CA CYS A 94 -7.39 -18.83 -17.02
C CYS A 94 -7.95 -19.06 -15.61
N ASP A 95 -8.62 -20.20 -15.42
CA ASP A 95 -9.17 -20.62 -14.13
C ASP A 95 -9.00 -22.14 -13.91
N TYR A 96 -9.41 -22.61 -12.72
CA TYR A 96 -9.65 -24.02 -12.44
C TYR A 96 -11.11 -24.27 -12.07
N ASN A 97 -11.84 -24.92 -12.95
CA ASN A 97 -13.23 -25.28 -12.80
C ASN A 97 -13.35 -26.74 -12.38
N THR A 98 -13.76 -26.96 -11.14
CA THR A 98 -13.82 -28.29 -10.52
C THR A 98 -14.81 -29.23 -11.22
N ALA A 99 -15.86 -28.73 -11.88
CA ALA A 99 -16.78 -29.59 -12.62
C ALA A 99 -16.23 -29.98 -14.00
N GLN A 100 -15.59 -29.05 -14.70
CA GLN A 100 -15.05 -29.29 -16.05
C GLN A 100 -13.80 -30.18 -16.00
N ALA A 101 -12.97 -30.07 -14.96
CA ALA A 101 -11.73 -30.84 -14.80
C ALA A 101 -11.94 -32.37 -14.85
N TRP A 102 -13.14 -32.85 -14.48
CA TRP A 102 -13.48 -34.28 -14.44
C TRP A 102 -14.53 -34.71 -15.47
N GLY A 103 -15.09 -33.76 -16.23
CA GLY A 103 -16.17 -34.01 -17.19
C GLY A 103 -15.84 -33.63 -18.63
N ASN A 104 -14.79 -32.84 -18.85
CA ASN A 104 -14.47 -32.28 -20.15
C ASN A 104 -12.97 -32.35 -20.43
N PHE A 105 -12.56 -33.34 -21.24
CA PHE A 105 -11.16 -33.51 -21.62
C PHE A 105 -10.59 -32.28 -22.33
N ASN A 106 -11.38 -31.62 -23.20
CA ASN A 106 -10.93 -30.40 -23.88
C ASN A 106 -10.66 -29.27 -22.89
N TYR A 107 -11.40 -29.17 -21.79
CA TYR A 107 -11.11 -28.18 -20.76
C TYR A 107 -9.71 -28.41 -20.15
N VAL A 108 -9.40 -29.66 -19.82
CA VAL A 108 -8.15 -30.02 -19.13
C VAL A 108 -6.90 -29.80 -19.98
N ILE A 109 -6.99 -29.96 -21.30
CA ILE A 109 -5.86 -29.75 -22.21
C ILE A 109 -5.79 -28.34 -22.80
N ASN A 110 -6.69 -27.45 -22.40
CA ASN A 110 -6.68 -26.03 -22.77
C ASN A 110 -6.51 -25.17 -21.50
N CYS A 111 -6.18 -23.89 -21.67
CA CYS A 111 -5.94 -23.00 -20.52
C CYS A 111 -4.87 -23.54 -19.55
N VAL A 112 -3.86 -24.22 -20.11
CA VAL A 112 -2.76 -24.81 -19.36
C VAL A 112 -1.66 -23.78 -19.15
N THR A 113 -1.09 -23.75 -17.95
CA THR A 113 0.14 -22.99 -17.70
C THR A 113 1.31 -23.66 -18.41
N ASP A 114 2.34 -22.89 -18.72
CA ASP A 114 3.68 -23.42 -18.90
C ASP A 114 4.51 -23.26 -17.61
N SER A 115 5.70 -23.87 -17.58
CA SER A 115 6.61 -23.81 -16.43
C SER A 115 7.01 -22.37 -16.06
N ALA A 116 7.09 -21.46 -17.03
CA ALA A 116 7.46 -20.06 -16.77
C ALA A 116 6.40 -19.31 -15.97
N ALA A 117 5.15 -19.38 -16.40
CA ALA A 117 4.04 -18.76 -15.68
C ALA A 117 3.79 -19.45 -14.33
N ALA A 118 3.94 -20.77 -14.26
CA ALA A 118 3.76 -21.54 -13.04
C ALA A 118 4.83 -21.23 -11.99
N ALA A 119 6.11 -21.26 -12.38
CA ALA A 119 7.23 -20.92 -11.51
C ALA A 119 7.15 -19.45 -11.05
N THR A 120 6.77 -18.53 -11.94
CA THR A 120 6.52 -17.12 -11.58
C THR A 120 5.46 -17.02 -10.47
N ALA A 121 4.35 -17.75 -10.58
CA ALA A 121 3.32 -17.77 -9.53
C ALA A 121 3.84 -18.35 -8.21
N LEU A 122 4.59 -19.46 -8.26
CA LEU A 122 5.18 -20.09 -7.07
C LEU A 122 6.18 -19.19 -6.34
N TYR A 123 6.91 -18.34 -7.06
CA TYR A 123 8.00 -17.54 -6.48
C TYR A 123 7.60 -16.10 -6.16
N SER A 124 6.71 -15.49 -6.93
CA SER A 124 6.28 -14.09 -6.74
C SER A 124 4.89 -13.95 -6.12
N GLY A 125 4.10 -15.02 -6.11
CA GLY A 125 2.70 -14.97 -5.67
C GLY A 125 1.77 -14.30 -6.69
N ILE A 126 2.24 -14.06 -7.92
CA ILE A 126 1.48 -13.39 -8.97
C ILE A 126 1.48 -14.26 -10.23
N LYS A 127 0.29 -14.55 -10.76
CA LYS A 127 0.15 -15.26 -12.04
C LYS A 127 0.52 -14.33 -13.20
N THR A 128 1.18 -14.89 -14.20
CA THR A 128 1.54 -14.20 -15.45
C THR A 128 1.12 -15.01 -16.67
N GLN A 129 1.30 -14.44 -17.86
CA GLN A 129 1.06 -15.15 -19.12
C GLN A 129 2.12 -16.23 -19.34
N ASN A 130 1.75 -17.29 -20.06
CA ASN A 130 2.72 -18.30 -20.49
C ASN A 130 3.92 -17.64 -21.17
N TYR A 131 5.06 -18.31 -21.10
CA TYR A 131 6.38 -17.84 -21.54
C TYR A 131 7.04 -16.80 -20.64
N ARG A 132 6.33 -16.06 -19.79
CA ARG A 132 6.93 -14.99 -19.00
C ARG A 132 7.60 -15.49 -17.73
N ILE A 133 8.78 -14.93 -17.44
CA ILE A 133 9.64 -15.27 -16.32
C ILE A 133 9.65 -14.07 -15.36
N SER A 134 8.99 -14.20 -14.21
CA SER A 134 9.02 -13.21 -13.11
C SER A 134 8.73 -11.76 -13.53
N VAL A 135 7.82 -11.60 -14.48
CA VAL A 135 7.28 -10.31 -14.95
C VAL A 135 5.76 -10.38 -15.03
N SER A 136 5.09 -9.24 -14.92
CA SER A 136 3.62 -9.14 -14.93
C SER A 136 3.03 -9.69 -16.23
N TYR A 137 1.72 -9.89 -16.28
CA TYR A 137 1.07 -10.55 -17.41
C TYR A 137 1.28 -9.80 -18.75
N ASN A 138 1.43 -8.47 -18.72
CA ASN A 138 1.77 -7.63 -19.86
C ASN A 138 3.30 -7.46 -20.03
N GLY A 139 4.08 -7.97 -19.06
CA GLY A 139 5.53 -7.84 -18.86
C GLY A 139 6.00 -6.41 -18.96
N VAL A 140 5.22 -5.51 -18.38
CA VAL A 140 5.67 -4.14 -18.12
C VAL A 140 6.40 -4.09 -16.78
N ASP A 141 5.93 -4.89 -15.81
CA ASP A 141 6.40 -4.83 -14.44
C ASP A 141 7.23 -6.05 -14.10
N ARG A 142 8.34 -5.80 -13.44
CA ARG A 142 9.13 -6.82 -12.78
C ARG A 142 8.39 -7.33 -11.53
N LEU A 143 8.34 -8.64 -11.33
CA LEU A 143 7.73 -9.25 -10.15
C LEU A 143 8.80 -9.71 -9.17
N LEU A 144 8.75 -9.21 -7.94
CA LEU A 144 9.68 -9.58 -6.88
C LEU A 144 9.51 -11.07 -6.52
N THR A 145 10.61 -11.83 -6.56
CA THR A 145 10.59 -13.28 -6.24
C THR A 145 11.02 -13.55 -4.80
N ILE A 146 10.67 -14.74 -4.29
CA ILE A 146 11.12 -15.21 -2.98
C ILE A 146 12.66 -15.26 -2.86
N GLY A 147 13.38 -15.48 -3.97
CA GLY A 147 14.84 -15.40 -4.00
C GLY A 147 15.35 -13.98 -3.68
N GLU A 148 14.72 -12.96 -4.27
CA GLU A 148 15.03 -11.55 -3.99
C GLU A 148 14.68 -11.16 -2.57
N ILE A 149 13.49 -11.54 -2.11
CA ILE A 149 13.05 -11.35 -0.72
C ILE A 149 14.08 -11.95 0.24
N ALA A 150 14.54 -13.18 0.00
CA ALA A 150 15.51 -13.85 0.86
C ALA A 150 16.81 -13.06 1.03
N LYS A 151 17.27 -12.36 0.00
CA LYS A 151 18.50 -11.58 0.07
C LYS A 151 18.34 -10.24 0.76
N THR A 152 17.14 -9.70 0.84
CA THR A 152 16.85 -8.60 1.76
C THR A 152 17.08 -9.00 3.23
N TYR A 153 16.89 -10.28 3.57
CA TYR A 153 17.23 -10.88 4.87
C TYR A 153 18.70 -11.33 4.98
N GLY A 154 19.52 -11.08 3.94
CA GLY A 154 20.90 -11.52 3.87
C GLY A 154 21.09 -13.04 3.76
N ALA A 155 20.03 -13.78 3.43
CA ALA A 155 20.07 -15.23 3.22
C ALA A 155 20.73 -15.60 1.87
N GLY A 156 21.19 -16.84 1.75
CA GLY A 156 21.68 -17.37 0.48
C GLY A 156 20.54 -17.73 -0.47
N VAL A 157 20.80 -17.73 -1.76
CA VAL A 157 19.83 -18.17 -2.79
C VAL A 157 20.48 -19.18 -3.70
N GLY A 158 19.78 -20.26 -4.01
CA GLY A 158 20.23 -21.19 -5.03
C GLY A 158 19.10 -21.85 -5.80
N ALA A 159 19.44 -22.32 -6.99
CA ALA A 159 18.59 -23.16 -7.82
C ALA A 159 19.43 -24.32 -8.37
N ILE A 160 18.92 -25.54 -8.24
CA ILE A 160 19.53 -26.72 -8.84
C ILE A 160 18.50 -27.50 -9.63
N THR A 161 18.90 -28.08 -10.75
CA THR A 161 17.98 -28.76 -11.65
C THR A 161 18.66 -29.87 -12.45
N THR A 162 17.87 -30.81 -13.00
CA THR A 162 18.33 -31.77 -14.00
C THR A 162 18.29 -31.24 -15.43
N VAL A 163 17.64 -30.11 -15.69
CA VAL A 163 17.53 -29.45 -17.02
C VAL A 163 18.45 -28.21 -17.09
N PRO A 164 18.45 -27.40 -18.17
CA PRO A 164 19.31 -26.22 -18.24
C PRO A 164 19.08 -25.25 -17.08
N VAL A 165 20.17 -24.67 -16.58
CA VAL A 165 20.11 -23.66 -15.50
C VAL A 165 19.30 -22.41 -15.88
N SER A 166 19.09 -22.20 -17.17
CA SER A 166 18.30 -21.12 -17.76
C SER A 166 16.90 -21.56 -18.20
N ASP A 167 16.50 -22.81 -17.96
CA ASP A 167 15.11 -23.21 -18.20
C ASP A 167 14.17 -22.43 -17.26
N ALA A 168 12.87 -22.48 -17.52
CA ALA A 168 11.91 -21.58 -16.91
C ALA A 168 11.82 -21.68 -15.39
N SER A 169 11.73 -22.90 -14.86
CA SER A 169 11.60 -23.14 -13.42
C SER A 169 12.81 -22.61 -12.63
N PRO A 170 14.08 -22.93 -12.96
CA PRO A 170 15.23 -22.35 -12.27
C PRO A 170 15.44 -20.88 -12.65
N GLY A 171 15.15 -20.51 -13.89
CA GLY A 171 15.27 -19.14 -14.40
C GLY A 171 14.38 -18.15 -13.66
N ALA A 172 13.10 -18.48 -13.41
CA ALA A 172 12.17 -17.62 -12.69
C ALA A 172 12.59 -17.39 -11.23
N MET A 173 13.43 -18.23 -10.62
CA MET A 173 13.96 -17.98 -9.28
C MET A 173 14.99 -16.83 -9.27
N VAL A 174 15.64 -16.54 -10.42
CA VAL A 174 16.86 -15.72 -10.48
C VAL A 174 16.90 -14.70 -11.63
N ALA A 175 15.86 -14.61 -12.46
CA ALA A 175 15.82 -13.77 -13.66
C ALA A 175 14.43 -13.19 -13.89
N HIS A 176 14.34 -12.12 -14.70
CA HIS A 176 13.10 -11.47 -15.11
C HIS A 176 13.10 -11.24 -16.61
N ASN A 177 12.26 -11.97 -17.33
CA ASN A 177 12.28 -11.98 -18.77
C ASN A 177 10.89 -12.14 -19.41
N ASP A 178 10.63 -11.39 -20.47
CA ASP A 178 9.42 -11.51 -21.28
C ASP A 178 9.24 -12.86 -21.95
N SER A 179 10.32 -13.62 -22.12
CA SER A 179 10.27 -14.94 -22.73
C SER A 179 11.27 -15.91 -22.13
N ARG A 180 10.77 -17.07 -21.68
CA ARG A 180 11.57 -18.23 -21.26
C ARG A 180 12.49 -18.77 -22.34
N SER A 181 12.28 -18.37 -23.60
CA SER A 181 13.18 -18.73 -24.69
C SER A 181 14.46 -17.91 -24.69
N ASN A 182 14.57 -16.82 -23.92
CA ASN A 182 15.79 -16.00 -23.83
C ASN A 182 16.85 -16.62 -22.90
N TYR A 183 17.22 -17.87 -23.18
CA TYR A 183 18.07 -18.69 -22.33
C TYR A 183 19.39 -18.01 -21.95
N TYR A 184 20.03 -17.31 -22.89
CA TYR A 184 21.30 -16.64 -22.60
C TYR A 184 21.14 -15.44 -21.67
N ALA A 185 20.11 -14.61 -21.89
CA ALA A 185 19.82 -13.50 -20.97
C ALA A 185 19.44 -14.01 -19.57
N ILE A 186 18.59 -15.05 -19.50
CA ILE A 186 18.17 -15.67 -18.23
C ILE A 186 19.38 -16.24 -17.49
N ALA A 187 20.27 -16.94 -18.20
CA ALA A 187 21.50 -17.46 -17.62
C ALA A 187 22.43 -16.34 -17.11
N ASP A 188 22.63 -15.30 -17.91
CA ASP A 188 23.49 -14.17 -17.56
C ASP A 188 22.96 -13.42 -16.34
N GLU A 189 21.65 -13.19 -16.28
CA GLU A 189 20.98 -12.56 -15.17
C GLU A 189 21.09 -13.41 -13.89
N GLY A 190 20.85 -14.72 -13.97
CA GLY A 190 20.99 -15.62 -12.82
C GLY A 190 22.43 -15.78 -12.32
N LEU A 191 23.41 -15.78 -13.22
CA LEU A 191 24.84 -15.98 -12.91
C LEU A 191 25.58 -14.70 -12.52
N PHE A 192 25.17 -13.55 -13.05
CA PHE A 192 25.93 -12.30 -12.93
C PHE A 192 25.07 -11.10 -12.47
N GLY A 193 23.75 -11.23 -12.46
CA GLY A 193 22.82 -10.19 -12.00
C GLY A 193 22.53 -9.12 -13.04
N ASP A 194 22.89 -9.33 -14.30
CA ASP A 194 22.56 -8.41 -15.40
C ASP A 194 22.36 -9.22 -16.69
N PRO A 195 21.19 -9.09 -17.35
CA PRO A 195 20.83 -9.88 -18.53
C PRO A 195 21.69 -9.61 -19.77
N ASN A 196 22.52 -8.56 -19.80
CA ASN A 196 23.24 -8.10 -20.99
C ASN A 196 24.78 -8.15 -20.90
N THR A 197 25.35 -8.81 -19.89
CA THR A 197 26.82 -8.71 -19.67
C THR A 197 27.66 -9.46 -20.70
N THR A 198 27.07 -10.36 -21.52
CA THR A 198 27.85 -11.18 -22.47
C THR A 198 27.32 -11.22 -23.92
N GLY A 199 26.30 -10.43 -24.28
CA GLY A 199 25.69 -10.45 -25.62
C GLY A 199 25.09 -9.11 -26.06
N ALA A 200 24.83 -8.95 -27.36
CA ALA A 200 24.09 -7.80 -27.87
C ALA A 200 22.58 -8.00 -27.60
N PRO A 201 21.85 -7.01 -27.05
CA PRO A 201 20.41 -7.14 -26.75
C PRO A 201 19.52 -7.51 -27.96
N SER A 202 20.03 -7.30 -29.17
CA SER A 202 19.36 -7.62 -30.44
C SER A 202 19.62 -9.05 -30.95
N ALA A 203 20.43 -9.84 -30.26
CA ALA A 203 20.70 -11.22 -30.62
C ALA A 203 19.55 -12.15 -30.21
N LEU A 204 19.27 -13.17 -31.03
CA LEU A 204 18.41 -14.28 -30.66
C LEU A 204 18.88 -14.83 -29.30
N TYR A 205 17.97 -14.95 -28.32
CA TYR A 205 18.20 -15.39 -26.94
C TYR A 205 18.71 -14.36 -25.92
N TYR A 206 18.88 -13.08 -26.29
CA TYR A 206 19.36 -12.00 -25.40
C TYR A 206 18.33 -10.87 -25.16
N GLY A 207 17.06 -11.06 -25.53
CA GLY A 207 16.01 -10.03 -25.42
C GLY A 207 15.20 -10.07 -24.11
N GLY A 208 14.29 -9.10 -23.96
CA GLY A 208 13.18 -9.16 -22.99
C GLY A 208 13.54 -9.07 -21.51
N GLY A 209 14.78 -8.75 -21.15
CA GLY A 209 15.20 -8.61 -19.75
C GLY A 209 14.69 -7.33 -19.09
N HIS A 210 14.29 -7.42 -17.83
CA HIS A 210 13.68 -6.31 -17.05
C HIS A 210 14.62 -5.73 -15.98
N GLY A 211 15.88 -5.51 -16.36
CA GLY A 211 16.92 -4.97 -15.50
C GLY A 211 17.70 -6.04 -14.73
N SER A 212 18.52 -5.61 -13.78
CA SER A 212 19.40 -6.48 -13.01
C SER A 212 18.66 -7.25 -11.90
N THR A 213 18.81 -8.58 -11.86
CA THR A 213 18.42 -9.36 -10.67
C THR A 213 19.37 -9.14 -9.51
N LEU A 214 18.84 -8.58 -8.42
CA LEU A 214 19.43 -8.70 -7.11
C LEU A 214 18.55 -9.62 -6.27
N PRO A 215 18.87 -10.91 -6.33
CA PRO A 215 20.23 -11.40 -6.17
C PRO A 215 20.69 -12.36 -7.25
N VAL A 216 21.97 -12.27 -7.59
CA VAL A 216 22.69 -13.36 -8.24
C VAL A 216 22.59 -14.64 -7.40
N ALA A 217 22.38 -15.78 -8.05
CA ALA A 217 22.41 -17.08 -7.39
C ALA A 217 23.76 -17.30 -6.69
N ASP A 218 23.74 -17.74 -5.44
CA ASP A 218 24.95 -18.23 -4.78
C ASP A 218 25.27 -19.65 -5.24
N VAL A 219 24.24 -20.46 -5.50
CA VAL A 219 24.41 -21.79 -6.07
C VAL A 219 23.53 -21.95 -7.30
N LEU A 220 24.13 -22.32 -8.43
CA LEU A 220 23.41 -22.64 -9.66
C LEU A 220 23.97 -23.93 -10.27
N ILE A 221 23.21 -25.02 -10.27
CA ILE A 221 23.68 -26.33 -10.74
C ILE A 221 22.66 -26.92 -11.72
N GLY A 222 23.10 -27.32 -12.91
CA GLY A 222 22.23 -27.93 -13.91
C GLY A 222 22.92 -28.22 -15.23
N ASP A 223 22.13 -28.37 -16.29
CA ASP A 223 22.65 -28.53 -17.64
C ASP A 223 23.23 -27.21 -18.16
N GLY A 224 24.43 -27.27 -18.71
CA GLY A 224 25.18 -26.14 -19.25
C GLY A 224 25.46 -26.25 -20.74
N ARG A 225 24.70 -27.02 -21.53
CA ARG A 225 24.90 -27.13 -22.99
C ARG A 225 24.86 -25.77 -23.70
N ASP A 226 25.61 -25.67 -24.80
CA ASP A 226 25.81 -24.41 -25.55
C ASP A 226 24.52 -23.79 -26.12
N SER A 227 23.45 -24.59 -26.27
CA SER A 227 22.14 -24.11 -26.69
C SER A 227 21.42 -23.27 -25.63
N TYR A 228 21.83 -23.37 -24.37
CA TYR A 228 21.14 -22.75 -23.23
C TYR A 228 22.05 -21.80 -22.43
N LEU A 229 23.36 -21.97 -22.55
CA LEU A 229 24.35 -21.09 -21.93
C LEU A 229 25.40 -20.65 -22.96
N SER A 230 25.62 -19.33 -23.05
CA SER A 230 26.53 -18.77 -24.05
C SER A 230 27.99 -19.13 -23.80
N ALA A 231 28.77 -19.23 -24.87
CA ALA A 231 30.21 -19.43 -24.76
C ALA A 231 30.91 -18.29 -23.99
N ALA A 232 30.38 -17.06 -24.08
CA ALA A 232 30.91 -15.90 -23.39
C ALA A 232 30.68 -15.98 -21.87
N ALA A 233 29.49 -16.39 -21.43
CA ALA A 233 29.19 -16.66 -20.03
C ALA A 233 30.10 -17.73 -19.44
N LYS A 234 30.32 -18.84 -20.17
CA LYS A 234 31.26 -19.90 -19.76
C LYS A 234 32.70 -19.39 -19.65
N MET A 235 33.17 -18.59 -20.60
CA MET A 235 34.51 -18.00 -20.54
C MET A 235 34.65 -17.07 -19.33
N LYS A 236 33.65 -16.26 -19.03
CA LYS A 236 33.61 -15.39 -17.86
C LYS A 236 33.66 -16.20 -16.56
N LEU A 237 32.82 -17.22 -16.41
CA LEU A 237 32.87 -18.13 -15.25
C LEU A 237 34.24 -18.80 -15.09
N ARG A 238 34.88 -19.23 -16.17
CA ARG A 238 36.23 -19.81 -16.13
C ARG A 238 37.30 -18.79 -15.74
N ALA A 239 37.13 -17.52 -16.13
CA ALA A 239 38.04 -16.43 -15.76
C ALA A 239 37.87 -15.99 -14.31
N GLU A 240 36.64 -16.00 -13.80
CA GLU A 240 36.28 -15.64 -12.43
C GLU A 240 36.44 -16.82 -11.44
N LYS A 241 36.62 -18.04 -11.96
CA LYS A 241 36.78 -19.27 -11.18
C LYS A 241 37.90 -19.13 -10.14
N GLY A 242 37.52 -19.25 -8.87
CA GLY A 242 38.47 -19.31 -7.76
C GLY A 242 39.38 -20.54 -7.80
N THR A 243 40.52 -20.49 -7.08
CA THR A 243 41.34 -21.68 -6.76
C THR A 243 40.99 -22.18 -5.36
N LEU A 244 40.88 -23.49 -5.18
CA LEU A 244 40.61 -24.12 -3.88
C LEU A 244 41.72 -23.76 -2.85
N GLY A 245 41.31 -23.49 -1.61
CA GLY A 245 42.20 -23.36 -0.45
C GLY A 245 42.91 -22.01 -0.25
N ASP A 246 42.62 -20.96 -1.03
CA ASP A 246 43.30 -19.66 -0.94
C ASP A 246 42.61 -18.67 0.05
N PRO A 247 43.25 -18.28 1.19
CA PRO A 247 42.65 -17.46 2.24
C PRO A 247 42.72 -15.92 2.05
N GLY A 248 43.17 -15.40 0.90
CA GLY A 248 43.66 -14.00 0.82
C GLY A 248 43.02 -12.99 -0.15
N ARG A 249 41.79 -13.17 -0.66
CA ARG A 249 41.17 -12.19 -1.59
C ARG A 249 39.69 -11.93 -1.29
N ASN A 250 39.36 -10.69 -0.89
CA ASN A 250 38.05 -10.20 -0.46
C ASN A 250 37.03 -9.93 -1.60
N THR A 251 36.85 -10.86 -2.52
CA THR A 251 35.72 -10.82 -3.48
C THR A 251 35.08 -12.19 -3.51
N ALA A 252 33.76 -12.27 -3.26
CA ALA A 252 32.99 -13.51 -3.16
C ALA A 252 33.43 -14.55 -4.21
N LYS A 253 34.06 -15.65 -3.78
CA LYS A 253 34.70 -16.60 -4.70
C LYS A 253 33.64 -17.51 -5.31
N HIS A 254 33.38 -17.28 -6.59
CA HIS A 254 32.58 -18.14 -7.47
C HIS A 254 33.44 -19.29 -7.95
N TYR A 255 33.09 -20.52 -7.57
CA TYR A 255 33.76 -21.71 -8.06
C TYR A 255 32.93 -22.38 -9.15
N LEU A 256 33.56 -22.69 -10.29
CA LEU A 256 32.94 -23.39 -11.41
C LEU A 256 33.40 -24.84 -11.46
N VAL A 257 32.44 -25.77 -11.52
CA VAL A 257 32.64 -27.19 -11.83
C VAL A 257 31.94 -27.49 -13.14
N GLU A 258 32.67 -28.06 -14.09
CA GLU A 258 32.13 -28.46 -15.39
C GLU A 258 32.24 -29.97 -15.55
N ARG A 259 31.34 -30.55 -16.35
CA ARG A 259 31.45 -31.95 -16.80
C ARG A 259 32.82 -32.19 -17.45
N GLN A 260 33.47 -33.28 -17.07
CA GLN A 260 34.77 -33.70 -17.60
C GLN A 260 34.76 -35.20 -17.87
N ALA A 261 35.18 -35.60 -19.07
CA ALA A 261 35.22 -37.01 -19.46
C ALA A 261 36.10 -37.84 -18.52
N GLY A 262 35.59 -38.97 -18.01
CA GLY A 262 36.33 -39.86 -17.10
C GLY A 262 36.49 -39.34 -15.66
N GLN A 263 35.85 -38.22 -15.31
CA GLN A 263 35.81 -37.71 -13.94
C GLN A 263 34.46 -37.98 -13.31
N VAL A 264 34.46 -38.38 -12.04
CA VAL A 264 33.23 -38.55 -11.27
C VAL A 264 32.76 -37.16 -10.82
N ALA A 265 31.71 -36.64 -11.47
CA ALA A 265 31.28 -35.25 -11.28
C ALA A 265 30.90 -34.95 -9.83
N SER A 266 30.23 -35.88 -9.14
CA SER A 266 29.85 -35.73 -7.73
C SER A 266 31.05 -35.57 -6.79
N VAL A 267 32.18 -36.21 -7.08
CA VAL A 267 33.43 -36.05 -6.31
C VAL A 267 33.98 -34.65 -6.51
N THR A 268 34.07 -34.18 -7.76
CA THR A 268 34.60 -32.84 -8.06
C THR A 268 33.70 -31.72 -7.53
N LEU A 269 32.38 -31.91 -7.60
CA LEU A 269 31.38 -30.97 -7.11
C LEU A 269 31.44 -30.88 -5.58
N MET A 270 31.50 -32.03 -4.90
CA MET A 270 31.58 -32.06 -3.44
C MET A 270 32.92 -31.53 -2.91
N GLN A 271 34.03 -31.78 -3.62
CA GLN A 271 35.33 -31.21 -3.27
C GLN A 271 35.30 -29.68 -3.29
N ALA A 272 34.62 -29.07 -4.26
CA ALA A 272 34.41 -27.62 -4.29
C ALA A 272 33.49 -27.15 -3.16
N ALA A 273 32.40 -27.88 -2.91
CA ALA A 273 31.44 -27.53 -1.87
C ALA A 273 32.04 -27.57 -0.45
N LEU A 274 32.91 -28.54 -0.16
CA LEU A 274 33.57 -28.71 1.14
C LEU A 274 34.64 -27.66 1.44
N ASP A 275 35.11 -26.92 0.44
CA ASP A 275 36.09 -25.86 0.67
C ASP A 275 35.46 -24.72 1.50
N PRO A 276 36.01 -24.38 2.68
CA PRO A 276 35.43 -23.38 3.57
C PRO A 276 35.39 -21.97 2.96
N TYR A 277 36.16 -21.70 1.90
CA TYR A 277 36.22 -20.40 1.23
C TYR A 277 35.28 -20.28 0.03
N VAL A 278 34.62 -21.37 -0.39
CA VAL A 278 33.63 -21.35 -1.48
C VAL A 278 32.27 -20.94 -0.93
N THR A 279 31.86 -19.71 -1.27
CA THR A 279 30.54 -19.14 -0.93
C THR A 279 29.60 -19.05 -2.14
N LYS A 280 30.13 -19.19 -3.36
CA LYS A 280 29.35 -19.29 -4.59
C LYS A 280 29.80 -20.50 -5.43
N LEU A 281 28.86 -21.31 -5.93
CA LEU A 281 29.15 -22.53 -6.68
C LEU A 281 28.26 -22.63 -7.92
N THR A 282 28.89 -22.77 -9.09
CA THR A 282 28.20 -23.14 -10.32
C THR A 282 28.65 -24.50 -10.81
N GLY A 283 27.68 -25.39 -11.07
CA GLY A 283 27.88 -26.71 -11.63
C GLY A 283 27.22 -26.82 -12.99
N LEU A 284 28.00 -26.99 -14.06
CA LEU A 284 27.50 -27.12 -15.42
C LEU A 284 27.78 -28.52 -15.96
N PHE A 285 26.72 -29.30 -16.12
CA PHE A 285 26.76 -30.67 -16.60
C PHE A 285 25.93 -30.83 -17.87
N ASP A 286 25.69 -32.06 -18.31
CA ASP A 286 24.75 -32.34 -19.41
C ASP A 286 23.54 -33.08 -18.82
N GLN A 287 22.31 -32.75 -19.24
CA GLN A 287 21.14 -33.55 -18.87
C GLN A 287 21.26 -34.95 -19.49
N VAL A 288 21.04 -35.95 -18.63
CA VAL A 288 21.01 -37.36 -18.99
C VAL A 288 19.81 -38.00 -18.31
N TYR A 289 18.97 -38.69 -19.07
CA TYR A 289 17.82 -39.39 -18.49
C TYR A 289 18.27 -40.56 -17.61
N ARG A 290 17.77 -40.59 -16.38
CA ARG A 290 17.70 -41.79 -15.56
C ARG A 290 16.50 -42.61 -16.05
N LYS A 291 16.72 -43.91 -16.24
CA LYS A 291 15.66 -44.88 -16.55
C LYS A 291 15.15 -45.56 -15.28
N ALA A 292 14.00 -46.21 -15.38
CA ALA A 292 13.34 -46.85 -14.24
C ALA A 292 14.23 -47.93 -13.59
N ASP A 293 15.00 -48.67 -14.39
CA ASP A 293 15.94 -49.71 -13.92
C ASP A 293 17.27 -49.16 -13.36
N GLY A 294 17.44 -47.83 -13.31
CA GLY A 294 18.65 -47.16 -12.86
C GLY A 294 19.74 -47.04 -13.92
N SER A 295 19.54 -47.59 -15.13
CA SER A 295 20.42 -47.31 -16.26
C SER A 295 20.24 -45.87 -16.75
N GLY A 296 21.18 -45.38 -17.57
CA GLY A 296 21.21 -43.98 -18.01
C GLY A 296 21.99 -43.05 -17.09
N ILE A 297 22.26 -43.41 -15.83
CA ILE A 297 23.17 -42.65 -14.97
C ILE A 297 24.61 -42.80 -15.46
N VAL A 298 25.32 -41.69 -15.65
CA VAL A 298 26.73 -41.65 -16.05
C VAL A 298 27.60 -40.96 -14.99
N PRO A 299 28.83 -41.43 -14.70
CA PRO A 299 29.67 -40.84 -13.65
C PRO A 299 29.99 -39.35 -13.83
N GLU A 300 30.00 -38.87 -15.07
CA GLU A 300 30.33 -37.49 -15.43
C GLU A 300 29.17 -36.49 -15.21
N THR A 301 27.98 -36.96 -14.84
CA THR A 301 26.82 -36.12 -14.50
C THR A 301 26.35 -36.49 -13.09
N PRO A 302 26.29 -35.55 -12.14
CA PRO A 302 25.81 -35.86 -10.80
C PRO A 302 24.31 -36.14 -10.82
N THR A 303 23.84 -37.04 -9.96
CA THR A 303 22.39 -37.19 -9.71
C THR A 303 21.85 -35.95 -9.01
N LEU A 304 20.53 -35.72 -9.05
CA LEU A 304 19.90 -34.58 -8.36
C LEU A 304 20.19 -34.61 -6.85
N SER A 305 20.25 -35.80 -6.25
CA SER A 305 20.66 -36.00 -4.86
C SER A 305 22.08 -35.52 -4.58
N GLN A 306 23.03 -35.83 -5.48
CA GLN A 306 24.43 -35.40 -5.33
C GLN A 306 24.58 -33.89 -5.48
N SER A 307 23.85 -33.29 -6.42
CA SER A 307 23.76 -31.82 -6.57
C SER A 307 23.14 -31.16 -5.34
N THR A 308 22.11 -31.79 -4.76
CA THR A 308 21.45 -31.34 -3.52
C THR A 308 22.42 -31.28 -2.35
N VAL A 309 23.21 -32.33 -2.13
CA VAL A 309 24.21 -32.34 -1.04
C VAL A 309 25.23 -31.21 -1.21
N ALA A 310 25.73 -30.99 -2.44
CA ALA A 310 26.70 -29.93 -2.71
C ALA A 310 26.10 -28.53 -2.48
N ALA A 311 24.87 -28.30 -2.93
CA ALA A 311 24.16 -27.03 -2.75
C ALA A 311 23.91 -26.71 -1.27
N LEU A 312 23.37 -27.68 -0.52
CA LEU A 312 23.16 -27.55 0.92
C LEU A 312 24.47 -27.30 1.67
N THR A 313 25.56 -27.95 1.26
CA THR A 313 26.90 -27.76 1.86
C THR A 313 27.42 -26.34 1.66
N VAL A 314 27.19 -25.70 0.51
CA VAL A 314 27.61 -24.31 0.26
C VAL A 314 26.68 -23.31 0.93
N LEU A 315 25.36 -23.42 0.70
CA LEU A 315 24.39 -22.44 1.19
C LEU A 315 24.29 -22.41 2.71
N SER A 316 24.44 -23.56 3.38
CA SER A 316 24.39 -23.64 4.85
C SER A 316 25.54 -22.90 5.57
N LYS A 317 26.60 -22.51 4.84
CA LYS A 317 27.67 -21.64 5.37
C LYS A 317 27.17 -20.22 5.64
N ASN A 318 26.08 -19.78 5.00
CA ASN A 318 25.49 -18.48 5.28
C ASN A 318 24.80 -18.51 6.66
N PRO A 319 25.23 -17.68 7.63
CA PRO A 319 24.65 -17.68 8.97
C PRO A 319 23.18 -17.26 9.00
N ASN A 320 22.72 -16.49 7.99
CA ASN A 320 21.34 -16.03 7.86
C ASN A 320 20.41 -17.09 7.23
N GLY A 321 20.96 -18.23 6.81
CA GLY A 321 20.19 -19.29 6.15
C GLY A 321 20.07 -19.10 4.65
N PHE A 322 19.07 -19.72 4.02
CA PHE A 322 18.91 -19.69 2.56
C PHE A 322 17.49 -20.03 2.07
N VAL A 323 17.20 -19.62 0.83
CA VAL A 323 16.14 -20.18 -0.02
C VAL A 323 16.80 -21.03 -1.11
N LEU A 324 16.35 -22.27 -1.27
CA LEU A 324 16.87 -23.19 -2.27
C LEU A 324 15.73 -23.82 -3.07
N MET A 325 15.81 -23.70 -4.39
CA MET A 325 14.98 -24.45 -5.34
C MET A 325 15.72 -25.69 -5.84
N ILE A 326 15.03 -26.84 -5.85
CA ILE A 326 15.56 -28.13 -6.32
C ILE A 326 14.57 -28.73 -7.31
N GLU A 327 15.01 -28.98 -8.53
CA GLU A 327 14.12 -29.38 -9.60
C GLU A 327 14.47 -30.72 -10.26
N GLY A 328 13.48 -31.60 -10.36
CA GLY A 328 13.50 -32.73 -11.29
C GLY A 328 12.86 -32.32 -12.62
N GLY A 329 13.52 -31.46 -13.40
CA GLY A 329 12.92 -30.83 -14.59
C GLY A 329 12.66 -31.80 -15.75
N ALA A 330 13.47 -32.85 -15.87
CA ALA A 330 13.33 -33.82 -16.97
C ALA A 330 12.10 -34.74 -16.81
N VAL A 331 11.37 -34.69 -15.69
CA VAL A 331 10.07 -35.35 -15.51
C VAL A 331 9.05 -34.81 -16.53
N ASP A 332 9.08 -33.51 -16.79
CA ASP A 332 8.24 -32.86 -17.79
C ASP A 332 8.61 -33.30 -19.20
N TRP A 333 9.90 -33.24 -19.55
CA TRP A 333 10.40 -33.65 -20.86
C TRP A 333 10.06 -35.11 -21.17
N ALA A 334 10.16 -36.00 -20.18
CA ALA A 334 9.72 -37.39 -20.30
C ALA A 334 8.19 -37.52 -20.49
N GLY A 335 7.42 -36.68 -19.80
CA GLY A 335 5.98 -36.56 -19.94
C GLY A 335 5.55 -36.11 -21.34
N HIS A 336 6.18 -35.07 -21.88
CA HIS A 336 6.01 -34.60 -23.26
C HIS A 336 6.32 -35.69 -24.29
N ALA A 337 7.39 -36.46 -24.06
CA ALA A 337 7.74 -37.60 -24.91
C ALA A 337 6.78 -38.81 -24.75
N ASN A 338 5.91 -38.78 -23.75
CA ASN A 338 5.02 -39.87 -23.34
C ASN A 338 5.79 -41.18 -23.05
N ILE A 339 6.99 -41.11 -22.46
CA ILE A 339 7.83 -42.28 -22.17
C ILE A 339 7.77 -42.60 -20.68
N MET A 340 7.11 -43.71 -20.32
CA MET A 340 6.95 -44.13 -18.92
C MET A 340 8.28 -44.47 -18.25
N ASP A 341 9.19 -45.13 -18.97
CA ASP A 341 10.50 -45.54 -18.44
C ASP A 341 11.35 -44.35 -17.97
N TYR A 342 11.35 -43.26 -18.73
CA TYR A 342 12.04 -42.01 -18.35
C TYR A 342 11.29 -41.28 -17.24
N THR A 343 9.96 -41.22 -17.33
CA THR A 343 9.14 -40.57 -16.30
C THR A 343 9.36 -41.20 -14.92
N VAL A 344 9.35 -42.54 -14.84
CA VAL A 344 9.61 -43.26 -13.59
C VAL A 344 11.06 -43.07 -13.12
N GLY A 345 12.03 -43.16 -14.02
CA GLY A 345 13.44 -42.97 -13.67
C GLY A 345 13.74 -41.58 -13.09
N GLU A 346 13.26 -40.51 -13.72
CA GLU A 346 13.41 -39.14 -13.23
C GLU A 346 12.67 -38.91 -11.90
N MET A 347 11.46 -39.48 -11.75
CA MET A 347 10.73 -39.45 -10.48
C MET A 347 11.48 -40.16 -9.35
N ILE A 348 12.20 -41.26 -9.62
CA ILE A 348 13.06 -41.90 -8.63
C ILE A 348 14.22 -40.96 -8.25
N ASP A 349 14.87 -40.29 -9.20
CA ASP A 349 15.95 -39.33 -8.90
C ASP A 349 15.45 -38.17 -8.02
N PHE A 350 14.27 -37.64 -8.34
CA PHE A 350 13.61 -36.60 -7.54
C PHE A 350 13.28 -37.09 -6.13
N ASN A 351 12.69 -38.29 -6.00
CA ASN A 351 12.35 -38.87 -4.70
C ASN A 351 13.59 -39.08 -3.80
N GLU A 352 14.71 -39.52 -4.39
CA GLU A 352 16.00 -39.64 -3.68
C GLU A 352 16.52 -38.26 -3.23
N ALA A 353 16.32 -37.21 -4.03
CA ALA A 353 16.70 -35.85 -3.64
C ALA A 353 15.83 -35.34 -2.49
N VAL A 354 14.52 -35.60 -2.50
CA VAL A 354 13.63 -35.27 -1.37
C VAL A 354 14.08 -35.98 -0.10
N GLN A 355 14.42 -37.27 -0.20
CA GLN A 355 14.97 -38.02 0.93
C GLN A 355 16.30 -37.43 1.43
N THR A 356 17.16 -36.95 0.53
CA THR A 356 18.41 -36.28 0.87
C THR A 356 18.14 -35.02 1.70
N VAL A 357 17.19 -34.18 1.29
CA VAL A 357 16.79 -32.98 2.05
C VAL A 357 16.22 -33.35 3.41
N ILE A 358 15.28 -34.31 3.49
CA ILE A 358 14.70 -34.76 4.77
C ILE A 358 15.78 -35.27 5.73
N SER A 359 16.77 -35.99 5.19
CA SER A 359 17.90 -36.51 5.96
C SER A 359 18.80 -35.38 6.46
N TRP A 360 19.07 -34.37 5.63
CA TRP A 360 19.82 -33.18 6.04
C TRP A 360 19.10 -32.39 7.13
N ILE A 361 17.79 -32.15 6.99
CA ILE A 361 16.96 -31.47 8.01
C ILE A 361 16.97 -32.23 9.34
N SER A 362 17.01 -33.56 9.29
CA SER A 362 16.94 -34.42 10.48
C SER A 362 18.31 -34.74 11.08
N ASP A 363 19.40 -34.30 10.46
CA ASP A 363 20.76 -34.56 10.92
C ASP A 363 21.19 -33.56 12.00
N THR A 364 21.32 -34.06 13.22
CA THR A 364 21.67 -33.27 14.41
C THR A 364 23.10 -32.74 14.42
N SER A 365 23.93 -33.11 13.46
CA SER A 365 25.30 -32.58 13.30
C SER A 365 25.35 -31.21 12.61
N ASN A 366 24.27 -30.80 11.94
CA ASN A 366 24.14 -29.49 11.31
C ASN A 366 23.11 -28.60 12.05
N SER A 367 22.97 -27.35 11.62
CA SER A 367 22.08 -26.37 12.29
C SER A 367 20.64 -26.39 11.82
N SER A 368 20.27 -27.24 10.87
CA SER A 368 18.89 -27.39 10.38
C SER A 368 18.07 -28.31 11.28
N ASN A 369 16.77 -28.09 11.30
CA ASN A 369 15.76 -28.93 11.94
C ASN A 369 14.37 -28.47 11.51
N TRP A 370 13.34 -29.26 11.81
CA TRP A 370 11.96 -28.94 11.47
C TRP A 370 11.41 -27.67 12.14
N ASN A 371 12.05 -27.15 13.20
CA ASN A 371 11.63 -25.90 13.83
C ASN A 371 12.24 -24.65 13.18
N ASN A 372 13.18 -24.80 12.23
CA ASN A 372 13.81 -23.66 11.54
C ASN A 372 13.89 -23.86 10.02
N THR A 373 13.30 -24.93 9.50
CA THR A 373 13.29 -25.27 8.08
C THR A 373 11.86 -25.47 7.59
N LEU A 374 11.50 -24.81 6.49
CA LEU A 374 10.29 -25.07 5.71
C LEU A 374 10.67 -25.90 4.49
N LEU A 375 10.11 -27.10 4.36
CA LEU A 375 10.21 -27.94 3.17
C LEU A 375 8.88 -27.95 2.43
N ILE A 376 8.91 -27.67 1.13
CA ILE A 376 7.77 -27.76 0.22
C ILE A 376 8.19 -28.68 -0.94
N VAL A 377 7.36 -29.67 -1.27
CA VAL A 377 7.58 -30.61 -2.37
C VAL A 377 6.33 -30.61 -3.24
N THR A 378 6.45 -30.18 -4.49
CA THR A 378 5.34 -30.08 -5.42
C THR A 378 5.83 -30.19 -6.87
N GLY A 379 4.98 -29.82 -7.82
CA GLY A 379 5.35 -29.56 -9.20
C GLY A 379 4.85 -28.16 -9.57
N ASP A 380 5.05 -27.79 -10.81
CA ASP A 380 4.59 -26.53 -11.38
C ASP A 380 3.28 -26.74 -12.17
N HIS A 381 3.15 -27.87 -12.87
CA HIS A 381 1.95 -28.34 -13.58
C HIS A 381 1.98 -29.87 -13.80
N GLU A 382 0.91 -30.44 -14.38
CA GLU A 382 0.91 -31.83 -14.87
C GLU A 382 1.24 -31.86 -16.37
N THR A 383 1.78 -32.96 -16.88
CA THR A 383 2.08 -33.13 -18.31
C THR A 383 1.82 -34.53 -18.84
N GLY A 384 1.16 -34.62 -19.99
CA GLY A 384 0.90 -35.87 -20.69
C GLY A 384 -0.46 -36.51 -20.36
N TYR A 385 -1.08 -36.12 -19.23
CA TYR A 385 -2.38 -36.59 -18.77
C TYR A 385 -2.51 -38.13 -18.79
N LEU A 386 -1.70 -38.77 -17.95
CA LEU A 386 -1.62 -40.23 -17.82
C LEU A 386 -2.86 -40.81 -17.13
N THR A 387 -3.54 -41.77 -17.77
CA THR A 387 -4.75 -42.41 -17.24
C THR A 387 -4.82 -43.91 -17.56
N ALA A 388 -5.87 -44.59 -17.07
CA ALA A 388 -6.09 -46.03 -17.25
C ALA A 388 -6.30 -46.48 -18.71
N GLY A 389 -6.52 -45.55 -19.63
CA GLY A 389 -6.67 -45.83 -21.04
C GLY A 389 -7.08 -44.59 -21.83
N PRO A 390 -7.12 -44.65 -23.17
CA PRO A 390 -7.43 -43.49 -23.99
C PRO A 390 -8.81 -42.90 -23.66
N GLY A 391 -8.87 -41.58 -23.49
CA GLY A 391 -10.09 -40.85 -23.17
C GLY A 391 -10.66 -41.10 -21.78
N ARG A 392 -9.91 -41.77 -20.89
CA ARG A 392 -10.27 -41.94 -19.48
C ARG A 392 -9.81 -40.75 -18.65
N PHE A 393 -10.51 -40.48 -17.55
CA PHE A 393 -10.12 -39.48 -16.56
C PHE A 393 -9.12 -40.07 -15.54
N PRO A 394 -8.24 -39.24 -14.95
CA PRO A 394 -7.14 -39.68 -14.09
C PRO A 394 -7.60 -40.10 -12.68
N ASN A 395 -8.88 -39.98 -12.37
CA ASN A 395 -9.46 -40.54 -11.15
C ASN A 395 -9.71 -42.05 -11.26
N GLN A 396 -9.58 -42.63 -12.45
CA GLN A 396 -9.64 -44.08 -12.64
C GLN A 396 -8.24 -44.67 -12.49
N PRO A 397 -8.03 -45.63 -11.57
CA PRO A 397 -6.73 -46.23 -11.36
C PRO A 397 -6.28 -46.96 -12.62
N PHE A 398 -5.05 -46.68 -13.07
CA PHE A 398 -4.41 -47.42 -14.16
C PHE A 398 -3.81 -48.73 -13.64
N GLY A 399 -3.55 -49.65 -14.57
CA GLY A 399 -3.00 -50.99 -14.32
C GLY A 399 -1.54 -50.99 -13.86
N PRO A 400 -0.98 -52.18 -13.54
CA PRO A 400 0.29 -52.29 -12.81
C PRO A 400 1.49 -51.77 -13.59
N VAL A 401 2.21 -50.76 -13.09
CA VAL A 401 3.46 -50.26 -13.68
C VAL A 401 4.65 -51.09 -13.16
N ASN A 402 5.27 -51.89 -14.02
CA ASN A 402 6.46 -52.71 -13.70
C ASN A 402 7.26 -53.01 -14.99
N SER A 403 8.41 -53.69 -14.88
CA SER A 403 9.27 -53.98 -16.03
C SER A 403 8.58 -54.72 -17.18
N GLN A 404 7.59 -55.58 -16.90
CA GLN A 404 6.82 -56.28 -17.93
C GLN A 404 5.94 -55.29 -18.70
N THR A 405 5.13 -54.50 -17.99
CA THR A 405 4.19 -53.58 -18.64
C THR A 405 4.89 -52.36 -19.25
N LEU A 406 6.07 -51.96 -18.77
CA LEU A 406 6.94 -51.00 -19.47
C LEU A 406 7.41 -51.54 -20.83
N SER A 407 7.74 -52.84 -20.93
CA SER A 407 8.17 -53.45 -22.19
C SER A 407 7.07 -53.54 -23.25
N LEU A 408 5.81 -53.37 -22.85
CA LEU A 408 4.65 -53.33 -23.73
C LEU A 408 4.31 -51.90 -24.22
N GLU A 409 4.95 -50.86 -23.68
CA GLU A 409 4.68 -49.48 -24.07
C GLU A 409 5.08 -49.21 -25.53
N LYS A 410 4.13 -48.73 -26.32
CA LYS A 410 4.35 -48.36 -27.73
C LYS A 410 3.35 -47.30 -28.19
N ILE A 411 3.58 -46.75 -29.37
CA ILE A 411 2.65 -45.81 -30.01
C ILE A 411 1.44 -46.61 -30.52
N TYR A 412 0.23 -46.22 -30.14
CA TYR A 412 -1.00 -46.84 -30.66
C TYR A 412 -1.49 -46.08 -31.90
N SER A 413 -2.07 -46.80 -32.86
CA SER A 413 -2.45 -46.27 -34.17
C SER A 413 -3.53 -45.18 -34.06
N GLY A 414 -3.46 -44.18 -34.93
CA GLY A 414 -4.42 -43.05 -34.97
C GLY A 414 -4.29 -42.05 -33.81
N SER A 415 -3.30 -42.19 -32.94
CA SER A 415 -3.16 -41.40 -31.71
C SER A 415 -2.47 -40.04 -31.89
N GLY A 416 -1.84 -39.79 -33.04
CA GLY A 416 -0.97 -38.62 -33.24
C GLY A 416 0.39 -38.74 -32.53
N GLY A 417 0.85 -39.96 -32.24
CA GLY A 417 2.16 -40.21 -31.62
C GLY A 417 2.11 -40.52 -30.12
N ARG A 418 0.91 -40.55 -29.53
CA ARG A 418 0.71 -40.88 -28.11
C ARG A 418 0.98 -42.36 -27.85
N ARG A 419 1.41 -42.65 -26.63
CA ARG A 419 1.82 -43.99 -26.20
C ARG A 419 0.82 -44.60 -25.23
N ALA A 420 0.77 -45.92 -25.21
CA ALA A 420 0.03 -46.70 -24.23
C ALA A 420 0.79 -48.00 -23.95
N SER A 421 0.55 -48.60 -22.79
CA SER A 421 0.94 -49.97 -22.48
C SER A 421 -0.29 -50.86 -22.49
N TRP A 422 -0.29 -51.88 -23.34
CA TRP A 422 -1.40 -52.82 -23.44
C TRP A 422 -0.95 -54.18 -24.00
N ASP A 423 -1.78 -55.17 -23.76
CA ASP A 423 -1.65 -56.50 -24.35
C ASP A 423 -2.21 -56.52 -25.77
N ASP A 424 -1.34 -56.28 -26.77
CA ASP A 424 -1.69 -56.32 -28.20
C ASP A 424 -1.65 -57.76 -28.73
N TRP A 425 -2.62 -58.59 -28.33
CA TRP A 425 -2.65 -60.01 -28.71
C TRP A 425 -2.91 -60.21 -30.21
N HIS A 426 -3.54 -59.24 -30.86
CA HIS A 426 -3.81 -59.29 -32.30
C HIS A 426 -2.65 -58.73 -33.14
N ASN A 427 -1.66 -58.09 -32.50
CA ASN A 427 -0.56 -57.37 -33.13
C ASN A 427 -1.07 -56.37 -34.21
N SER A 428 -2.22 -55.75 -33.93
CA SER A 428 -2.94 -54.85 -34.82
C SER A 428 -2.39 -53.42 -34.73
N GLY A 429 -1.71 -53.08 -33.62
CA GLY A 429 -1.27 -51.73 -33.31
C GLY A 429 -2.42 -50.78 -32.95
N THR A 430 -3.66 -51.26 -32.90
CA THR A 430 -4.82 -50.56 -32.35
C THR A 430 -5.17 -51.16 -30.99
N ILE A 431 -5.89 -50.38 -30.15
CA ILE A 431 -6.39 -50.88 -28.88
C ILE A 431 -7.79 -51.43 -29.12
N ASP A 432 -7.94 -52.75 -29.04
CA ASP A 432 -9.22 -53.45 -29.24
C ASP A 432 -9.99 -53.61 -27.92
N SER A 433 -11.31 -53.80 -27.99
CA SER A 433 -12.18 -53.81 -26.80
C SER A 433 -11.96 -55.00 -25.85
N ASP A 434 -11.33 -56.07 -26.32
CA ASP A 434 -11.00 -57.29 -25.58
C ASP A 434 -9.54 -57.31 -25.09
N GLU A 435 -8.75 -56.29 -25.41
CA GLU A 435 -7.38 -56.14 -24.95
C GLU A 435 -7.31 -55.44 -23.59
N THR A 436 -6.31 -55.83 -22.79
CA THR A 436 -6.07 -55.19 -21.50
C THR A 436 -5.13 -54.00 -21.67
N VAL A 437 -5.64 -52.79 -21.44
CA VAL A 437 -4.84 -51.57 -21.36
C VAL A 437 -4.40 -51.37 -19.92
N TYR A 438 -3.10 -51.22 -19.73
CA TYR A 438 -2.52 -50.93 -18.43
C TYR A 438 -2.53 -49.43 -18.18
N TRP A 439 -2.07 -48.61 -19.12
CA TRP A 439 -2.17 -47.15 -19.04
C TRP A 439 -2.05 -46.54 -20.44
N ALA A 440 -2.50 -45.29 -20.58
CA ALA A 440 -2.34 -44.51 -21.79
C ALA A 440 -2.07 -43.04 -21.50
N TRP A 441 -1.26 -42.44 -22.37
CA TRP A 441 -1.04 -41.00 -22.44
C TRP A 441 -2.10 -40.35 -23.32
N ASN A 442 -2.70 -39.26 -22.87
CA ASN A 442 -3.83 -38.64 -23.58
C ASN A 442 -3.46 -37.32 -24.27
N THR A 443 -2.33 -36.72 -23.90
CA THR A 443 -1.78 -35.54 -24.57
C THR A 443 -0.25 -35.61 -24.60
N GLY A 444 0.36 -34.86 -25.50
CA GLY A 444 1.79 -34.59 -25.47
C GLY A 444 2.12 -33.25 -24.82
N GLY A 445 1.13 -32.50 -24.33
CA GLY A 445 1.29 -31.19 -23.67
C GLY A 445 0.97 -31.22 -22.18
N HIS A 446 0.93 -30.06 -21.56
CA HIS A 446 0.55 -29.91 -20.16
C HIS A 446 -0.95 -30.18 -19.94
N ALA A 447 -1.36 -30.28 -18.67
CA ALA A 447 -2.76 -30.43 -18.29
C ALA A 447 -3.13 -29.52 -17.11
N ASN A 448 -4.28 -28.86 -17.22
CA ASN A 448 -4.88 -28.00 -16.20
C ASN A 448 -5.66 -28.88 -15.20
N ILE A 449 -4.90 -29.59 -14.36
CA ILE A 449 -5.44 -30.41 -13.28
C ILE A 449 -4.70 -30.14 -11.98
N LEU A 450 -5.38 -30.34 -10.84
CA LEU A 450 -4.76 -30.17 -9.54
C LEU A 450 -3.58 -31.12 -9.35
N ILE A 451 -2.47 -30.56 -8.89
CA ILE A 451 -1.27 -31.29 -8.51
C ILE A 451 -1.11 -31.29 -6.98
N PRO A 452 -0.43 -32.29 -6.41
CA PRO A 452 -0.22 -32.34 -4.96
C PRO A 452 0.91 -31.40 -4.53
N LEU A 453 0.75 -30.82 -3.34
CA LEU A 453 1.77 -30.11 -2.59
C LEU A 453 1.94 -30.80 -1.23
N TYR A 454 3.17 -31.18 -0.92
CA TYR A 454 3.55 -31.76 0.36
C TYR A 454 4.42 -30.76 1.12
N THR A 455 4.17 -30.55 2.41
CA THR A 455 4.92 -29.56 3.20
C THR A 455 5.13 -29.99 4.64
N ARG A 456 6.25 -29.58 5.23
CA ARG A 456 6.53 -29.75 6.66
C ARG A 456 7.51 -28.70 7.15
N GLY A 457 7.37 -28.40 8.44
CA GLY A 457 8.30 -27.60 9.20
C GLY A 457 7.68 -26.27 9.60
N ILE A 458 8.52 -25.32 9.96
CA ILE A 458 8.06 -24.00 10.38
C ILE A 458 7.28 -23.31 9.26
N GLY A 459 6.06 -22.83 9.55
CA GLY A 459 5.18 -22.19 8.56
C GLY A 459 4.40 -23.14 7.66
N SER A 460 4.63 -24.46 7.70
CA SER A 460 3.89 -25.41 6.83
C SER A 460 2.38 -25.41 7.07
N GLY A 461 1.97 -25.05 8.29
CA GLY A 461 0.56 -24.92 8.67
C GLY A 461 -0.19 -23.76 8.04
N LEU A 462 0.54 -22.75 7.54
CA LEU A 462 -0.09 -21.57 6.95
C LEU A 462 -0.88 -21.91 5.68
N PHE A 463 -0.54 -23.00 5.00
CA PHE A 463 -1.29 -23.50 3.84
C PHE A 463 -2.74 -23.88 4.16
N GLU A 464 -3.10 -24.17 5.41
CA GLU A 464 -4.51 -24.36 5.81
C GLU A 464 -5.34 -23.08 5.66
N ASN A 465 -4.72 -21.92 5.83
CA ASN A 465 -5.39 -20.63 5.67
C ASN A 465 -5.56 -20.21 4.21
N CYS A 466 -4.93 -20.95 3.29
CA CYS A 466 -4.91 -20.68 1.85
C CYS A 466 -5.91 -21.52 1.06
N VAL A 467 -6.73 -22.35 1.71
CA VAL A 467 -7.71 -23.19 1.02
C VAL A 467 -8.69 -22.32 0.23
N ALA A 468 -8.53 -22.34 -1.10
CA ALA A 468 -9.28 -21.53 -2.04
C ALA A 468 -10.58 -22.21 -2.49
N GLY A 469 -10.64 -23.54 -2.44
CA GLY A 469 -11.82 -24.29 -2.86
C GLY A 469 -11.76 -25.77 -2.52
N ASN A 470 -12.79 -26.50 -2.96
CA ASN A 470 -12.90 -27.94 -2.81
C ASN A 470 -13.24 -28.57 -4.17
N ASP A 471 -12.38 -29.49 -4.60
CA ASP A 471 -12.54 -30.30 -5.80
C ASP A 471 -13.23 -31.62 -5.45
N GLN A 472 -14.16 -32.06 -6.30
CA GLN A 472 -15.02 -33.22 -6.01
C GLN A 472 -14.25 -34.54 -5.89
N VAL A 473 -13.05 -34.63 -6.49
CA VAL A 473 -12.21 -35.83 -6.50
C VAL A 473 -11.01 -35.65 -5.56
N ARG A 474 -10.38 -34.47 -5.57
CA ARG A 474 -9.14 -34.20 -4.85
C ARG A 474 -9.38 -33.57 -3.47
N GLY A 475 -10.52 -32.94 -3.24
CA GLY A 475 -10.84 -32.25 -1.99
C GLY A 475 -10.26 -30.83 -1.96
N ASN A 476 -9.87 -30.38 -0.77
CA ASN A 476 -9.43 -29.00 -0.58
C ASN A 476 -8.18 -28.67 -1.39
N PHE A 477 -8.21 -27.53 -2.08
CA PHE A 477 -7.08 -27.03 -2.85
C PHE A 477 -6.80 -25.56 -2.56
N ILE A 478 -5.54 -25.18 -2.76
CA ILE A 478 -5.01 -23.82 -2.69
C ILE A 478 -4.69 -23.31 -4.10
N ASP A 479 -4.35 -22.03 -4.24
CA ASP A 479 -3.79 -21.52 -5.49
C ASP A 479 -2.24 -21.56 -5.45
N ASN A 480 -1.57 -21.80 -6.58
CA ASN A 480 -0.10 -21.83 -6.58
C ASN A 480 0.56 -20.50 -6.19
N THR A 481 -0.18 -19.38 -6.27
CA THR A 481 0.28 -18.08 -5.76
C THR A 481 0.44 -18.03 -4.24
N ASP A 482 -0.25 -18.90 -3.50
CA ASP A 482 -0.16 -18.93 -2.03
C ASP A 482 1.22 -19.43 -1.54
N VAL A 483 1.95 -20.18 -2.38
CA VAL A 483 3.26 -20.77 -2.04
C VAL A 483 4.28 -19.68 -1.71
N ALA A 484 4.37 -18.63 -2.53
CA ALA A 484 5.26 -17.48 -2.28
C ALA A 484 4.94 -16.78 -0.96
N SER A 485 3.65 -16.53 -0.72
CA SER A 485 3.16 -15.85 0.48
C SER A 485 3.49 -16.63 1.76
N VAL A 486 3.37 -17.97 1.72
CA VAL A 486 3.71 -18.83 2.85
C VAL A 486 5.22 -18.85 3.10
N MET A 487 6.04 -18.94 2.05
CA MET A 487 7.51 -18.88 2.19
C MET A 487 7.94 -17.56 2.83
N GLU A 488 7.42 -16.42 2.35
CA GLU A 488 7.72 -15.09 2.91
C GLU A 488 7.28 -14.99 4.37
N SER A 489 6.05 -15.41 4.68
CA SER A 489 5.50 -15.38 6.04
C SER A 489 6.32 -16.23 7.01
N ALA A 490 6.76 -17.41 6.57
CA ALA A 490 7.59 -18.28 7.37
C ALA A 490 8.96 -17.64 7.66
N MET A 491 9.59 -16.99 6.67
CA MET A 491 10.85 -16.25 6.84
C MET A 491 10.70 -15.03 7.74
N ALA A 492 9.53 -14.37 7.73
CA ALA A 492 9.20 -13.25 8.60
C ALA A 492 8.86 -13.66 10.06
N GLY A 493 8.70 -14.97 10.32
CA GLY A 493 8.47 -15.50 11.67
C GLY A 493 7.02 -15.73 12.06
N VAL A 494 6.13 -15.92 11.08
CA VAL A 494 4.74 -16.31 11.30
C VAL A 494 4.65 -17.86 11.30
N THR A 495 4.27 -18.48 12.43
CA THR A 495 4.51 -19.94 12.62
C THR A 495 3.38 -20.80 13.19
N SER A 496 2.21 -20.29 13.61
CA SER A 496 1.23 -21.09 14.37
C SER A 496 -0.05 -21.50 13.61
N GLU A 497 -0.34 -22.81 13.68
CA GLU A 497 -1.68 -23.40 13.63
C GLU A 497 -2.37 -23.36 15.00
N GLY A 498 -3.67 -23.13 15.00
CA GLY A 498 -4.52 -23.30 16.17
C GLY A 498 -5.98 -23.20 15.80
N SER A 499 -6.54 -24.24 15.17
CA SER A 499 -8.00 -24.40 15.07
C SER A 499 -8.44 -25.82 15.39
N MET A 500 -9.21 -25.99 16.47
CA MET A 500 -10.08 -27.15 16.66
C MET A 500 -11.41 -26.83 15.98
N SER A 501 -11.73 -27.50 14.87
CA SER A 501 -13.02 -27.35 14.18
C SER A 501 -14.10 -28.17 14.89
N ILE A 502 -15.13 -27.51 15.40
CA ILE A 502 -16.42 -28.13 15.75
C ILE A 502 -17.39 -27.72 14.64
N ASN A 503 -17.94 -28.70 13.91
CA ASN A 503 -18.88 -28.41 12.83
C ASN A 503 -20.22 -27.89 13.40
N PRO A 504 -20.93 -26.99 12.67
CA PRO A 504 -22.25 -26.53 13.08
C PRO A 504 -23.21 -27.71 13.25
N GLY A 505 -23.73 -27.90 14.47
CA GLY A 505 -24.75 -28.91 14.78
C GLY A 505 -24.30 -30.17 15.51
N GLN A 506 -23.01 -30.37 15.80
CA GLN A 506 -22.59 -31.47 16.68
C GLN A 506 -22.83 -31.15 18.16
N THR A 507 -23.69 -31.93 18.82
CA THR A 507 -23.82 -31.96 20.28
C THR A 507 -22.95 -33.08 20.82
N LEU A 508 -21.88 -32.76 21.56
CA LEU A 508 -21.12 -33.75 22.31
C LEU A 508 -21.89 -34.08 23.59
N SER A 509 -22.62 -35.20 23.61
CA SER A 509 -23.14 -35.78 24.86
C SER A 509 -22.12 -36.80 25.39
N GLY A 510 -21.37 -36.38 26.41
CA GLY A 510 -20.40 -37.21 27.10
C GLY A 510 -19.68 -36.41 28.19
N ASN A 511 -19.42 -37.03 29.34
CA ASN A 511 -18.93 -36.40 30.58
C ASN A 511 -17.75 -35.41 30.41
N PRO A 512 -17.63 -34.40 31.30
CA PRO A 512 -16.63 -33.35 31.21
C PRO A 512 -15.20 -33.91 31.15
N VAL A 513 -14.45 -33.48 30.14
CA VAL A 513 -13.03 -33.78 29.97
C VAL A 513 -12.24 -33.11 31.11
N ASN A 514 -11.58 -33.93 31.93
CA ASN A 514 -10.73 -33.47 33.02
C ASN A 514 -9.35 -33.03 32.49
N LEU A 515 -9.14 -31.72 32.38
CA LEU A 515 -7.92 -31.09 31.85
C LEU A 515 -6.68 -31.20 32.77
N THR A 516 -6.78 -31.85 33.94
CA THR A 516 -5.63 -31.94 34.87
C THR A 516 -4.55 -32.94 34.45
N SER A 517 -4.79 -33.87 33.52
CA SER A 517 -3.74 -34.81 33.07
C SER A 517 -2.82 -34.26 31.98
N LEU A 518 -3.17 -33.12 31.35
CA LEU A 518 -2.39 -32.49 30.26
C LEU A 518 -1.35 -31.48 30.78
N VAL A 519 -1.56 -30.95 31.99
CA VAL A 519 -0.72 -29.88 32.59
C VAL A 519 0.63 -30.40 33.08
N ASN A 520 0.76 -31.69 33.39
CA ASN A 520 2.00 -32.22 33.97
C ASN A 520 3.10 -32.60 32.95
N THR A 521 2.83 -32.48 31.64
CA THR A 521 3.79 -32.91 30.60
C THR A 521 4.41 -31.75 29.81
N ILE A 522 3.98 -30.49 30.02
CA ILE A 522 4.45 -29.34 29.24
C ILE A 522 5.08 -28.31 30.18
N ASN A 523 6.42 -28.37 30.28
CA ASN A 523 7.24 -27.41 31.01
C ASN A 523 7.83 -26.38 30.03
N ALA A 524 6.96 -25.71 29.25
CA ALA A 524 7.34 -24.66 28.30
C ALA A 524 6.73 -23.33 28.75
N ALA A 525 7.59 -22.34 29.00
CA ALA A 525 7.27 -21.05 29.61
C ALA A 525 6.43 -20.08 28.75
N ASN A 526 5.89 -20.50 27.60
CA ASN A 526 5.03 -19.70 26.75
C ASN A 526 4.07 -20.64 26.00
N VAL A 527 2.93 -20.94 26.61
CA VAL A 527 1.81 -21.56 25.89
C VAL A 527 0.72 -20.50 25.77
N MET A 528 0.57 -20.00 24.56
CA MET A 528 -0.52 -19.14 24.12
C MET A 528 -1.76 -19.99 23.91
N TYR A 529 -2.85 -19.68 24.62
CA TYR A 529 -4.16 -20.24 24.30
C TYR A 529 -4.95 -19.19 23.52
N THR A 530 -5.26 -19.48 22.27
CA THR A 530 -6.23 -18.72 21.47
C THR A 530 -7.57 -19.44 21.56
N VAL A 531 -8.58 -18.80 22.15
CA VAL A 531 -9.97 -19.22 21.95
C VAL A 531 -10.51 -18.38 20.80
N SER A 532 -10.38 -18.89 19.58
CA SER A 532 -10.89 -18.25 18.37
C SER A 532 -12.36 -18.63 18.17
N GLY A 533 -13.27 -17.67 18.39
CA GLY A 533 -14.58 -17.69 17.76
C GLY A 533 -14.46 -17.12 16.34
N GLY A 534 -14.67 -17.95 15.31
CA GLY A 534 -14.70 -17.54 13.90
C GLY A 534 -13.33 -17.43 13.24
N ALA A 535 -13.22 -17.98 12.03
CA ALA A 535 -12.00 -18.01 11.21
C ALA A 535 -11.39 -16.61 10.99
N GLY A 536 -10.14 -16.41 11.39
CA GLY A 536 -9.39 -15.17 11.14
C GLY A 536 -8.96 -15.06 9.68
N CYS A 537 -9.23 -13.92 9.06
CA CYS A 537 -8.80 -13.61 7.69
C CYS A 537 -7.30 -13.26 7.66
N PRO A 538 -6.49 -13.81 6.74
CA PRO A 538 -5.15 -13.28 6.49
C PRO A 538 -5.24 -11.82 5.98
N ALA A 539 -4.19 -11.03 6.22
CA ALA A 539 -4.09 -9.69 5.64
C ALA A 539 -4.10 -9.78 4.11
N GLN A 540 -4.97 -9.02 3.46
CA GLN A 540 -5.16 -8.98 2.01
C GLN A 540 -5.01 -7.52 1.62
N THR A 541 -3.96 -7.16 0.90
CA THR A 541 -3.82 -5.80 0.36
C THR A 541 -4.03 -5.87 -1.15
N ASN A 542 -5.05 -5.17 -1.67
CA ASN A 542 -5.42 -5.17 -3.09
C ASN A 542 -5.55 -6.57 -3.70
N LYS A 543 -6.06 -7.55 -2.95
CA LYS A 543 -6.27 -8.91 -3.48
C LYS A 543 -7.44 -8.89 -4.45
N SER A 544 -7.23 -9.38 -5.66
CA SER A 544 -8.32 -9.66 -6.59
C SER A 544 -9.18 -10.79 -6.04
N ILE A 545 -10.40 -10.45 -5.62
CA ILE A 545 -11.41 -11.39 -5.12
C ILE A 545 -12.44 -11.77 -6.19
N ILE A 546 -12.49 -11.00 -7.29
CA ILE A 546 -13.07 -11.38 -8.58
C ILE A 546 -12.05 -10.95 -9.62
N THR A 547 -11.56 -11.86 -10.46
CA THR A 547 -10.52 -11.56 -11.46
C THR A 547 -11.12 -10.99 -12.75
N LYS A 548 -10.28 -10.42 -13.61
CA LYS A 548 -10.71 -10.07 -14.98
C LYS A 548 -11.09 -11.33 -15.74
N ARG A 549 -12.06 -11.22 -16.65
CA ARG A 549 -12.57 -12.32 -17.49
C ARG A 549 -13.18 -13.49 -16.73
N ASP A 550 -13.50 -13.26 -15.47
CA ASP A 550 -14.08 -14.28 -14.62
C ASP A 550 -15.52 -14.61 -15.07
N THR A 551 -16.10 -15.68 -14.55
CA THR A 551 -17.43 -16.16 -14.93
C THR A 551 -18.52 -15.38 -14.21
N TRP A 552 -19.47 -14.79 -14.93
CA TRP A 552 -20.61 -14.07 -14.36
C TRP A 552 -21.93 -14.74 -14.72
N LYS A 553 -22.87 -14.72 -13.77
CA LYS A 553 -24.28 -14.90 -14.11
C LYS A 553 -24.79 -13.61 -14.70
N TYR A 554 -25.47 -13.68 -15.83
CA TYR A 554 -25.98 -12.51 -16.51
C TYR A 554 -27.40 -12.72 -17.05
N SER A 555 -28.14 -11.63 -17.13
CA SER A 555 -29.47 -11.57 -17.74
C SER A 555 -29.59 -10.33 -18.61
N ILE A 556 -30.23 -10.53 -19.76
CA ILE A 556 -30.59 -9.52 -20.76
C ILE A 556 -32.10 -9.26 -20.77
N GLU A 557 -32.84 -9.92 -19.87
CA GLU A 557 -34.28 -9.80 -19.75
C GLU A 557 -34.66 -8.76 -18.68
N ASN A 558 -35.94 -8.37 -18.64
CA ASN A 558 -36.41 -7.47 -17.59
C ASN A 558 -36.46 -8.18 -16.24
N THR A 559 -35.48 -7.87 -15.39
CA THR A 559 -35.27 -8.45 -14.07
C THR A 559 -35.99 -7.68 -12.95
N GLY A 560 -36.75 -6.62 -13.29
CA GLY A 560 -37.41 -5.73 -12.33
C GLY A 560 -36.39 -4.92 -11.51
N THR A 561 -36.72 -4.63 -10.25
CA THR A 561 -35.84 -3.85 -9.35
C THR A 561 -35.21 -4.67 -8.22
N VAL A 562 -35.55 -5.97 -8.11
CA VAL A 562 -35.13 -6.81 -6.98
C VAL A 562 -33.87 -7.65 -7.26
N TRP A 563 -33.41 -7.69 -8.50
CA TRP A 563 -32.26 -8.49 -8.94
C TRP A 563 -30.92 -8.07 -8.36
N MET A 564 -30.83 -6.87 -7.79
CA MET A 564 -29.64 -6.36 -7.10
C MET A 564 -29.49 -6.93 -5.68
N ASN A 565 -30.57 -7.48 -5.11
CA ASN A 565 -30.58 -7.96 -3.73
C ASN A 565 -29.80 -9.27 -3.56
N LYS A 566 -29.11 -9.42 -2.43
CA LYS A 566 -28.34 -10.63 -2.12
C LYS A 566 -29.13 -11.93 -2.28
N GLY A 567 -30.38 -11.96 -1.81
CA GLY A 567 -31.25 -13.15 -1.82
C GLY A 567 -32.03 -13.41 -3.11
N TYR A 568 -31.80 -12.65 -4.18
CA TYR A 568 -32.47 -12.89 -5.47
C TYR A 568 -32.01 -14.22 -6.09
N ASP A 569 -32.97 -15.02 -6.57
CA ASP A 569 -32.72 -16.28 -7.24
C ASP A 569 -32.35 -16.05 -8.71
N ASP A 570 -31.06 -16.16 -9.01
CA ASP A 570 -30.47 -16.07 -10.35
C ASP A 570 -30.15 -17.44 -10.94
N SER A 571 -30.75 -18.53 -10.45
CA SER A 571 -30.54 -19.88 -10.99
C SER A 571 -30.98 -20.02 -12.45
N GLY A 572 -31.92 -19.18 -12.90
CA GLY A 572 -32.37 -19.12 -14.30
C GLY A 572 -31.55 -18.18 -15.20
N TRP A 573 -30.52 -17.50 -14.68
CA TRP A 573 -29.70 -16.59 -15.48
C TRP A 573 -28.68 -17.35 -16.32
N SER A 574 -28.32 -16.76 -17.46
CA SER A 574 -27.26 -17.30 -18.31
C SER A 574 -25.90 -17.14 -17.64
N VAL A 575 -24.93 -17.96 -18.02
CA VAL A 575 -23.58 -17.91 -17.48
C VAL A 575 -22.61 -17.71 -18.64
N GLY A 576 -21.69 -16.75 -18.50
CA GLY A 576 -20.63 -16.51 -19.47
C GLY A 576 -19.37 -16.02 -18.78
N SER A 577 -18.27 -15.87 -19.53
CA SER A 577 -17.01 -15.30 -19.04
C SER A 577 -16.75 -13.94 -19.69
N GLY A 578 -16.26 -12.98 -18.92
CA GLY A 578 -15.90 -11.65 -19.44
C GLY A 578 -14.77 -11.76 -20.48
N VAL A 579 -14.72 -10.93 -21.52
CA VAL A 579 -15.50 -9.74 -21.86
C VAL A 579 -16.85 -10.06 -22.51
N PHE A 580 -17.95 -9.52 -21.96
CA PHE A 580 -19.31 -9.64 -22.49
C PHE A 580 -19.62 -8.46 -23.40
N GLY A 581 -20.34 -8.70 -24.50
CA GLY A 581 -20.79 -7.58 -25.31
C GLY A 581 -20.91 -7.84 -26.81
N THR A 582 -21.04 -6.74 -27.53
CA THR A 582 -20.72 -6.60 -28.95
C THR A 582 -19.94 -5.31 -29.09
N GLU A 583 -18.75 -5.38 -29.65
CA GLU A 583 -17.91 -4.22 -29.89
C GLU A 583 -17.14 -4.48 -31.19
N PRO A 584 -17.55 -3.86 -32.33
CA PRO A 584 -16.92 -4.07 -33.63
C PRO A 584 -15.42 -3.76 -33.66
N ASP A 585 -14.98 -2.81 -32.84
CA ASP A 585 -13.62 -2.30 -32.77
C ASP A 585 -12.79 -2.91 -31.62
N ALA A 586 -13.30 -3.94 -30.93
CA ALA A 586 -12.64 -4.56 -29.77
C ALA A 586 -11.19 -4.98 -30.06
N ALA A 587 -10.96 -5.51 -31.27
CA ALA A 587 -9.64 -5.91 -31.72
C ALA A 587 -8.68 -4.72 -31.87
N ALA A 588 -9.17 -3.54 -32.24
CA ALA A 588 -8.39 -2.30 -32.30
C ALA A 588 -8.09 -1.75 -30.89
N TYR A 589 -8.99 -1.97 -29.93
CA TYR A 589 -8.80 -1.61 -28.51
C TYR A 589 -8.00 -2.66 -27.71
N GLY A 590 -7.56 -3.74 -28.34
CA GLY A 590 -6.65 -4.72 -27.73
C GLY A 590 -7.32 -5.75 -26.81
N TYR A 591 -8.64 -5.93 -26.91
CA TYR A 591 -9.37 -7.01 -26.23
C TYR A 591 -10.30 -7.78 -27.18
N SER A 592 -10.83 -8.91 -26.73
CA SER A 592 -11.73 -9.74 -27.52
C SER A 592 -12.99 -10.05 -26.72
N ILE A 593 -14.16 -9.90 -27.34
CA ILE A 593 -15.43 -10.34 -26.79
C ILE A 593 -15.41 -11.87 -26.65
N THR A 594 -15.47 -12.38 -25.43
CA THR A 594 -15.48 -13.83 -25.12
C THR A 594 -16.90 -14.36 -24.92
N THR A 595 -17.82 -13.51 -24.46
CA THR A 595 -19.25 -13.83 -24.41
C THR A 595 -20.05 -12.86 -25.28
N PRO A 596 -20.24 -13.19 -26.58
CA PRO A 596 -21.05 -12.39 -27.47
C PRO A 596 -22.52 -12.36 -27.03
N VAL A 597 -23.10 -11.18 -27.02
CA VAL A 597 -24.53 -10.95 -26.78
C VAL A 597 -25.14 -10.24 -27.98
N THR A 598 -26.37 -10.55 -28.38
CA THR A 598 -26.92 -9.99 -29.63
C THR A 598 -27.21 -8.50 -29.51
N ASN A 599 -26.93 -7.75 -30.58
CA ASN A 599 -26.79 -6.30 -30.66
C ASN A 599 -28.11 -5.49 -30.54
N THR A 600 -29.03 -5.90 -29.68
CA THR A 600 -30.39 -5.34 -29.54
C THR A 600 -30.77 -5.02 -28.08
N PHE A 601 -29.88 -5.19 -27.12
CA PHE A 601 -30.21 -5.06 -25.70
C PHE A 601 -29.85 -3.68 -25.14
N LYS A 602 -30.84 -3.09 -24.44
CA LYS A 602 -30.77 -1.75 -23.85
C LYS A 602 -29.92 -1.71 -22.58
N SER A 603 -29.89 -2.85 -21.89
CA SER A 603 -29.18 -3.02 -20.63
C SER A 603 -28.89 -4.50 -20.38
N MET A 604 -27.84 -4.77 -19.62
CA MET A 604 -27.41 -6.10 -19.21
C MET A 604 -27.16 -6.12 -17.71
N PHE A 605 -27.59 -7.18 -17.03
CA PHE A 605 -27.45 -7.32 -15.59
C PHE A 605 -26.54 -8.49 -15.26
N PHE A 606 -25.69 -8.31 -14.26
CA PHE A 606 -24.69 -9.26 -13.85
C PHE A 606 -24.76 -9.49 -12.35
N ARG A 607 -24.51 -10.72 -11.92
CA ARG A 607 -24.44 -11.10 -10.51
C ARG A 607 -23.27 -12.03 -10.26
N LYS A 608 -22.60 -11.81 -9.14
CA LYS A 608 -21.50 -12.65 -8.68
C LYS A 608 -21.37 -12.65 -7.17
N SER A 609 -21.12 -13.83 -6.61
CA SER A 609 -20.84 -13.98 -5.19
C SER A 609 -19.34 -13.78 -4.93
N PHE A 610 -19.02 -13.13 -3.81
CA PHE A 610 -17.65 -13.03 -3.30
C PHE A 610 -17.67 -13.19 -1.78
N THR A 611 -16.56 -13.63 -1.18
CA THR A 611 -16.50 -13.94 0.25
C THR A 611 -15.65 -12.91 0.99
N VAL A 612 -16.14 -12.41 2.12
CA VAL A 612 -15.38 -11.53 3.03
C VAL A 612 -15.43 -12.12 4.43
N CYS A 613 -14.27 -12.46 5.00
CA CYS A 613 -14.23 -13.13 6.31
C CYS A 613 -14.51 -12.17 7.47
N ASP A 614 -13.94 -10.96 7.42
CA ASP A 614 -14.13 -9.91 8.42
C ASP A 614 -14.43 -8.57 7.72
N PRO A 615 -15.70 -8.15 7.64
CA PRO A 615 -16.07 -6.85 7.07
C PRO A 615 -15.44 -5.68 7.82
N SER A 616 -15.22 -5.79 9.14
CA SER A 616 -14.65 -4.70 9.94
C SER A 616 -13.18 -4.43 9.59
N ALA A 617 -12.48 -5.46 9.12
CA ALA A 617 -11.12 -5.39 8.62
C ALA A 617 -11.01 -4.73 7.24
N VAL A 618 -12.08 -4.65 6.44
CA VAL A 618 -12.00 -4.12 5.06
C VAL A 618 -11.54 -2.66 5.07
N THR A 619 -10.45 -2.36 4.36
CA THR A 619 -9.87 -1.02 4.25
C THR A 619 -10.15 -0.35 2.91
N SER A 620 -10.41 -1.13 1.85
CA SER A 620 -10.89 -0.61 0.56
C SER A 620 -11.59 -1.70 -0.26
N LEU A 621 -12.50 -1.29 -1.14
CA LEU A 621 -13.07 -2.14 -2.18
C LEU A 621 -13.05 -1.37 -3.52
N LYS A 622 -12.37 -1.89 -4.52
CA LYS A 622 -12.22 -1.24 -5.83
C LYS A 622 -12.67 -2.18 -6.94
N LEU A 623 -13.27 -1.62 -7.99
CA LEU A 623 -13.72 -2.35 -9.18
C LEU A 623 -12.94 -1.85 -10.39
N ASN A 624 -12.10 -2.69 -10.96
CA ASN A 624 -11.41 -2.46 -12.21
C ASN A 624 -12.32 -2.91 -13.37
N ALA A 625 -13.06 -1.98 -13.98
CA ALA A 625 -14.15 -2.28 -14.91
C ALA A 625 -13.82 -1.88 -16.35
N LEU A 626 -14.12 -2.76 -17.30
CA LEU A 626 -14.24 -2.45 -18.73
C LEU A 626 -15.74 -2.32 -19.03
N PHE A 627 -16.21 -1.13 -19.34
CA PHE A 627 -17.62 -0.88 -19.66
C PHE A 627 -17.71 0.23 -20.71
N ASP A 628 -18.80 0.24 -21.46
CA ASP A 628 -19.07 1.25 -22.49
C ASP A 628 -19.92 2.38 -21.91
N ASP A 629 -20.95 2.83 -22.61
CA ASP A 629 -21.93 3.84 -22.24
C ASP A 629 -22.23 4.15 -20.75
N GLY A 630 -22.54 3.14 -19.92
CA GLY A 630 -22.89 3.41 -18.52
C GLY A 630 -23.05 2.19 -17.64
N MET A 631 -22.79 2.36 -16.34
CA MET A 631 -22.76 1.29 -15.34
C MET A 631 -23.34 1.73 -13.99
N VAL A 632 -23.99 0.80 -13.31
CA VAL A 632 -24.36 0.88 -11.88
C VAL A 632 -23.95 -0.39 -11.15
N VAL A 633 -23.47 -0.26 -9.92
CA VAL A 633 -22.95 -1.36 -9.09
C VAL A 633 -23.64 -1.37 -7.73
N TYR A 634 -24.08 -2.55 -7.31
CA TYR A 634 -24.68 -2.82 -6.02
C TYR A 634 -23.86 -3.85 -5.26
N ILE A 635 -23.73 -3.65 -3.96
CA ILE A 635 -23.25 -4.66 -3.01
C ILE A 635 -24.40 -5.01 -2.08
N ASN A 636 -24.76 -6.29 -2.03
CA ASN A 636 -25.85 -6.79 -1.20
C ASN A 636 -27.19 -6.02 -1.33
N GLY A 637 -27.47 -5.44 -2.51
CA GLY A 637 -28.70 -4.67 -2.78
C GLY A 637 -28.60 -3.17 -2.54
N THR A 638 -27.47 -2.64 -2.05
CA THR A 638 -27.25 -1.20 -1.92
C THR A 638 -26.36 -0.69 -3.03
N GLN A 639 -26.77 0.39 -3.70
CA GLN A 639 -25.98 1.03 -4.75
C GLN A 639 -24.71 1.63 -4.15
N VAL A 640 -23.55 1.18 -4.62
CA VAL A 640 -22.24 1.67 -4.16
C VAL A 640 -21.55 2.54 -5.20
N PHE A 641 -21.92 2.39 -6.46
CA PHE A 641 -21.34 3.13 -7.58
C PHE A 641 -22.35 3.27 -8.71
N SER A 642 -22.31 4.40 -9.41
CA SER A 642 -23.06 4.64 -10.64
C SER A 642 -22.35 5.69 -11.46
N GLU A 643 -22.19 5.42 -12.75
CA GLU A 643 -21.54 6.26 -13.74
C GLU A 643 -22.29 6.13 -15.05
N GLY A 644 -22.52 7.25 -15.74
CA GLY A 644 -23.18 7.23 -17.04
C GLY A 644 -24.68 6.87 -17.01
N VAL A 645 -25.32 6.63 -15.86
CA VAL A 645 -26.75 6.23 -15.77
C VAL A 645 -27.51 6.97 -14.67
N THR A 646 -28.82 7.18 -14.88
CA THR A 646 -29.70 7.87 -13.90
C THR A 646 -30.78 6.93 -13.34
N GLY A 647 -31.01 6.99 -12.03
CA GLY A 647 -32.00 6.18 -11.30
C GLY A 647 -31.36 5.20 -10.31
N ASN A 648 -32.09 4.79 -9.27
CA ASN A 648 -31.63 3.82 -8.27
C ASN A 648 -32.78 2.86 -7.85
N PRO A 649 -32.89 1.66 -8.46
CA PRO A 649 -32.12 1.23 -9.62
C PRO A 649 -32.60 1.91 -10.92
N PRO A 650 -31.72 2.11 -11.92
CA PRO A 650 -32.16 2.55 -13.23
C PRO A 650 -33.15 1.52 -13.82
N PRO A 651 -34.24 1.97 -14.46
CA PRO A 651 -35.22 1.05 -15.03
C PRO A 651 -34.61 0.21 -16.15
N PHE A 652 -35.16 -0.98 -16.43
CA PHE A 652 -34.68 -1.86 -17.50
C PHE A 652 -34.57 -1.16 -18.87
N ASN A 653 -35.41 -0.15 -19.12
CA ASN A 653 -35.41 0.66 -20.34
C ASN A 653 -34.75 2.05 -20.14
N GLY A 654 -33.95 2.20 -19.10
CA GLY A 654 -33.11 3.39 -18.88
C GLY A 654 -32.09 3.53 -20.00
N SER A 655 -31.53 4.73 -20.11
CA SER A 655 -30.50 5.05 -21.10
C SER A 655 -29.30 5.66 -20.38
N ALA A 656 -28.12 5.36 -20.90
CA ALA A 656 -26.89 5.98 -20.45
C ALA A 656 -26.70 7.39 -21.06
N VAL A 657 -25.73 8.14 -20.54
CA VAL A 657 -25.36 9.49 -21.04
C VAL A 657 -24.06 9.51 -21.85
N GLY A 658 -23.40 8.36 -22.00
CA GLY A 658 -22.23 8.14 -22.88
C GLY A 658 -20.91 7.95 -22.11
N HIS A 659 -20.20 6.88 -22.46
CA HIS A 659 -18.83 6.47 -22.05
C HIS A 659 -18.36 5.43 -23.09
N GLU A 660 -17.05 5.32 -23.32
CA GLU A 660 -16.48 4.45 -24.35
C GLU A 660 -15.47 3.49 -23.74
N GLY A 661 -15.73 2.19 -23.89
CA GLY A 661 -15.01 1.13 -23.20
C GLY A 661 -13.68 0.74 -23.82
N VAL A 662 -12.70 1.65 -23.88
CA VAL A 662 -11.40 1.34 -24.52
C VAL A 662 -10.41 0.58 -23.63
N ASN A 663 -10.51 0.71 -22.30
CA ASN A 663 -9.58 0.11 -21.33
C ASN A 663 -10.31 -0.25 -20.02
N TYR A 664 -9.68 -1.09 -19.18
CA TYR A 664 -10.15 -1.28 -17.80
C TYR A 664 -9.84 -0.04 -16.95
N GLU A 665 -10.85 0.45 -16.24
CA GLU A 665 -10.78 1.63 -15.40
C GLU A 665 -10.99 1.25 -13.93
N LEU A 666 -10.05 1.65 -13.06
CA LEU A 666 -10.13 1.39 -11.63
C LEU A 666 -11.09 2.36 -10.94
N LYS A 667 -12.24 1.87 -10.48
CA LYS A 667 -13.27 2.61 -9.76
C LYS A 667 -13.22 2.31 -8.26
N ASP A 668 -13.02 3.32 -7.44
CA ASP A 668 -13.03 3.19 -5.98
C ASP A 668 -14.48 3.16 -5.45
N LEU A 669 -14.95 1.98 -5.02
CA LEU A 669 -16.30 1.82 -4.48
C LEU A 669 -16.38 2.32 -3.02
N SER A 670 -15.26 2.29 -2.28
CA SER A 670 -15.15 2.81 -0.90
C SER A 670 -15.18 4.34 -0.82
N GLY A 671 -14.72 5.05 -1.85
CA GLY A 671 -14.66 6.51 -1.88
C GLY A 671 -16.01 7.23 -1.96
N ARG A 672 -17.09 6.53 -2.36
CA ARG A 672 -18.41 7.14 -2.63
C ARG A 672 -19.47 6.92 -1.54
N ILE A 673 -19.36 5.85 -0.75
CA ILE A 673 -20.29 5.56 0.36
C ILE A 673 -19.67 5.74 1.75
N SER A 674 -18.40 6.14 1.85
CA SER A 674 -17.55 6.09 3.04
C SER A 674 -17.22 4.65 3.49
N LEU A 675 -16.01 4.46 4.00
CA LEU A 675 -15.53 3.14 4.42
C LEU A 675 -16.40 2.52 5.52
N SER A 676 -16.94 3.32 6.43
CA SER A 676 -17.84 2.83 7.49
C SER A 676 -19.15 2.29 6.95
N ALA A 677 -19.76 2.95 5.96
CA ALA A 677 -20.99 2.43 5.35
C ALA A 677 -20.72 1.17 4.52
N LEU A 678 -19.57 1.09 3.84
CA LEU A 678 -19.16 -0.11 3.12
C LEU A 678 -18.99 -1.31 4.06
N ARG A 679 -18.33 -1.12 5.21
CA ARG A 679 -18.15 -2.16 6.25
C ARG A 679 -19.48 -2.66 6.82
N ASN A 680 -20.47 -1.77 6.95
CA ASN A 680 -21.81 -2.13 7.39
C ASN A 680 -22.64 -2.85 6.30
N LEU A 681 -22.30 -2.62 5.03
CA LEU A 681 -23.00 -3.21 3.89
C LEU A 681 -22.52 -4.64 3.58
N ILE A 682 -21.24 -4.90 3.79
CA ILE A 682 -20.61 -6.21 3.64
C ILE A 682 -20.91 -7.03 4.91
N VAL A 683 -21.32 -8.27 4.74
CA VAL A 683 -21.52 -9.20 5.86
C VAL A 683 -20.43 -10.26 5.89
N PRO A 684 -20.11 -10.84 7.06
CA PRO A 684 -19.18 -11.96 7.12
C PRO A 684 -19.67 -13.13 6.26
N GLY A 685 -18.75 -13.77 5.53
CA GLY A 685 -19.04 -14.85 4.58
C GLY A 685 -19.45 -14.34 3.20
N ASN A 686 -20.45 -14.98 2.59
CA ASN A 686 -20.85 -14.70 1.22
C ASN A 686 -21.52 -13.33 1.10
N ASN A 687 -21.08 -12.55 0.12
CA ASN A 687 -21.63 -11.29 -0.33
C ASN A 687 -21.97 -11.38 -1.81
N MET A 688 -22.79 -10.45 -2.31
CA MET A 688 -23.20 -10.39 -3.70
C MET A 688 -22.83 -9.04 -4.29
N ILE A 689 -22.11 -9.05 -5.41
CA ILE A 689 -21.99 -7.89 -6.30
C ILE A 689 -22.99 -8.07 -7.44
N ALA A 690 -23.73 -7.01 -7.73
CA ALA A 690 -24.66 -6.96 -8.85
C ALA A 690 -24.35 -5.72 -9.70
N VAL A 691 -24.26 -5.87 -11.02
CA VAL A 691 -23.87 -4.79 -11.94
C VAL A 691 -24.92 -4.66 -13.03
N GLY A 692 -25.34 -3.43 -13.34
CA GLY A 692 -26.19 -3.11 -14.47
C GLY A 692 -25.43 -2.24 -15.45
N VAL A 693 -25.34 -2.68 -16.70
CA VAL A 693 -24.69 -1.94 -17.81
C VAL A 693 -25.75 -1.51 -18.79
N TYR A 694 -25.69 -0.26 -19.28
CA TYR A 694 -26.75 0.37 -20.06
C TYR A 694 -26.18 1.07 -21.27
N ASN A 695 -26.93 1.02 -22.37
CA ASN A 695 -26.55 1.61 -23.65
C ASN A 695 -27.21 3.01 -23.83
N ILE A 696 -26.60 3.89 -24.62
CA ILE A 696 -27.15 5.20 -24.97
C ILE A 696 -28.30 5.07 -25.98
N LEU A 697 -29.25 6.01 -25.92
CA LEU A 697 -30.37 6.09 -26.87
C LEU A 697 -29.96 6.97 -28.05
N ASN A 698 -29.92 6.41 -29.26
CA ASN A 698 -29.53 7.14 -30.46
C ASN A 698 -30.56 8.25 -30.78
N PRO A 699 -30.15 9.52 -30.92
CA PRO A 699 -31.05 10.64 -31.17
C PRO A 699 -31.65 10.66 -32.60
N SER A 700 -31.12 9.85 -33.51
CA SER A 700 -31.44 9.84 -34.95
C SER A 700 -32.59 8.91 -35.35
N GLY A 701 -33.26 8.22 -34.43
CA GLY A 701 -34.46 7.44 -34.71
C GLY A 701 -35.22 6.98 -33.45
N PRO A 702 -36.56 6.81 -33.51
CA PRO A 702 -37.33 6.39 -32.34
C PRO A 702 -37.00 4.94 -31.95
N GLY A 703 -36.20 4.76 -30.89
CA GLY A 703 -36.00 3.48 -30.21
C GLY A 703 -34.77 2.66 -30.60
N THR A 704 -33.79 3.24 -31.30
CA THR A 704 -32.50 2.60 -31.61
C THR A 704 -31.45 2.95 -30.55
N PHE A 705 -30.61 2.00 -30.14
CA PHE A 705 -29.52 2.15 -29.15
C PHE A 705 -28.17 2.13 -29.87
N SER A 706 -27.06 2.41 -29.19
CA SER A 706 -25.73 2.26 -29.78
C SER A 706 -25.50 0.85 -30.32
N SER A 707 -24.58 0.74 -31.26
CA SER A 707 -24.21 -0.52 -31.93
C SER A 707 -23.25 -1.40 -31.11
N ASP A 708 -22.88 -0.93 -29.93
CA ASP A 708 -21.88 -1.50 -29.05
C ASP A 708 -22.38 -1.50 -27.60
N ILE A 709 -21.92 -2.49 -26.85
CA ILE A 709 -22.06 -2.58 -25.39
C ILE A 709 -20.97 -3.54 -24.92
N VAL A 710 -20.17 -3.13 -23.93
CA VAL A 710 -19.12 -3.98 -23.36
C VAL A 710 -19.20 -4.03 -21.83
N TRP A 711 -18.87 -5.19 -21.26
CA TRP A 711 -18.73 -5.38 -19.81
C TRP A 711 -17.67 -6.43 -19.45
N ASP A 712 -16.76 -6.08 -18.55
CA ASP A 712 -16.01 -6.99 -17.69
C ASP A 712 -15.59 -6.27 -16.39
N GLY A 713 -15.27 -7.01 -15.33
CA GLY A 713 -14.89 -6.41 -14.06
C GLY A 713 -14.05 -7.29 -13.16
N GLU A 714 -13.01 -6.69 -12.55
CA GLU A 714 -12.19 -7.27 -11.49
C GLU A 714 -12.46 -6.53 -10.16
N LEU A 715 -12.77 -7.27 -9.09
CA LEU A 715 -13.03 -6.72 -7.76
C LEU A 715 -11.82 -6.92 -6.87
N LEU A 716 -11.25 -5.83 -6.37
CA LEU A 716 -10.08 -5.78 -5.52
C LEU A 716 -10.49 -5.44 -4.08
N LEU A 717 -10.07 -6.27 -3.12
CA LEU A 717 -10.31 -6.10 -1.68
C LEU A 717 -9.01 -5.81 -0.95
N SER A 718 -9.04 -4.83 -0.04
CA SER A 718 -8.01 -4.66 0.99
C SER A 718 -8.61 -4.84 2.38
N ASN A 719 -7.90 -5.50 3.29
CA ASN A 719 -8.26 -5.66 4.70
C ASN A 719 -7.03 -5.49 5.63
N ALA A 720 -7.27 -5.06 6.88
CA ALA A 720 -6.26 -4.92 7.94
C ALA A 720 -6.42 -6.04 8.98
N GLN A 721 -5.32 -6.52 9.57
CA GLN A 721 -5.42 -7.55 10.62
C GLN A 721 -6.08 -6.99 11.89
N SER A 722 -6.96 -7.78 12.50
CA SER A 722 -7.39 -7.60 13.89
C SER A 722 -6.35 -8.21 14.83
N ALA A 723 -5.46 -7.37 15.39
CA ALA A 723 -4.55 -7.78 16.45
C ALA A 723 -5.32 -7.94 17.77
N GLY A 724 -5.48 -9.18 18.25
CA GLY A 724 -5.91 -9.43 19.62
C GLY A 724 -4.81 -9.03 20.60
N VAL A 725 -5.11 -8.12 21.53
CA VAL A 725 -4.20 -7.75 22.63
C VAL A 725 -4.08 -8.92 23.61
N LEU A 726 -2.84 -9.31 23.93
CA LEU A 726 -2.49 -10.29 24.95
C LEU A 726 -2.27 -9.63 26.31
N PHE A 727 -2.97 -10.13 27.34
CA PHE A 727 -2.48 -10.01 28.71
C PHE A 727 -1.70 -11.28 29.07
N SER A 728 -0.47 -11.11 29.56
CA SER A 728 0.24 -12.17 30.30
C SER A 728 0.30 -11.78 31.78
N GLY A 729 -0.20 -12.66 32.64
CA GLY A 729 -0.21 -12.44 34.09
C GLY A 729 -0.85 -13.63 34.79
N ASN A 730 -0.02 -14.42 35.46
CA ASN A 730 -0.48 -15.50 36.31
C ASN A 730 -0.79 -14.91 37.70
N SER A 731 -2.06 -14.71 38.05
CA SER A 731 -2.47 -14.58 39.46
C SER A 731 -3.96 -14.83 39.64
N ALA A 732 -4.29 -15.80 40.49
CA ALA A 732 -5.65 -16.18 40.86
C ALA A 732 -6.34 -15.17 41.82
N VAL A 733 -6.24 -13.86 41.56
CA VAL A 733 -6.91 -12.82 42.37
C VAL A 733 -7.52 -11.77 41.46
N ALA A 734 -8.85 -11.70 41.41
CA ALA A 734 -9.58 -10.60 40.79
C ALA A 734 -9.20 -9.27 41.48
N GLN A 735 -8.76 -8.28 40.72
CA GLN A 735 -8.58 -6.91 41.20
C GLN A 735 -9.53 -5.96 40.48
N ALA A 736 -10.12 -5.04 41.25
CA ALA A 736 -11.04 -4.01 40.79
C ALA A 736 -10.34 -3.03 39.83
N VAL A 737 -11.07 -2.58 38.80
CA VAL A 737 -10.62 -1.50 37.90
C VAL A 737 -11.18 -0.18 38.40
N ASN A 738 -10.30 0.77 38.73
CA ASN A 738 -10.66 2.14 39.09
C ASN A 738 -10.60 3.01 37.82
N THR A 739 -11.71 3.65 37.45
CA THR A 739 -11.82 4.53 36.27
C THR A 739 -11.65 6.02 36.60
N ALA A 740 -11.41 6.38 37.86
CA ALA A 740 -11.14 7.76 38.24
C ALA A 740 -9.80 8.25 37.64
N GLY A 741 -9.85 9.32 36.84
CA GLY A 741 -8.68 9.96 36.22
C GLY A 741 -8.40 9.56 34.77
N TRP A 742 -9.29 8.82 34.11
CA TRP A 742 -9.16 8.54 32.68
C TRP A 742 -9.49 9.79 31.85
N THR A 743 -8.55 10.22 31.01
CA THR A 743 -8.78 11.24 29.98
C THR A 743 -8.62 10.56 28.62
N VAL A 744 -9.67 10.54 27.80
CA VAL A 744 -9.62 9.90 26.47
C VAL A 744 -8.94 10.85 25.49
N GLY A 745 -7.72 10.53 25.08
CA GLY A 745 -7.01 11.20 24.01
C GLY A 745 -7.35 10.60 22.64
N VAL A 746 -7.75 11.48 21.71
CA VAL A 746 -7.81 11.31 20.24
C VAL A 746 -8.68 10.21 19.62
N LYS A 747 -9.52 9.48 20.35
CA LYS A 747 -10.38 8.43 19.74
C LYS A 747 -11.86 8.54 20.12
N ASN A 748 -12.71 8.39 19.11
CA ASN A 748 -14.15 8.13 19.30
C ASN A 748 -14.31 6.81 20.06
N LEU A 749 -14.89 6.86 21.26
CA LEU A 749 -15.34 5.66 21.96
C LEU A 749 -16.77 5.35 21.49
N THR A 750 -16.96 4.27 20.75
CA THR A 750 -18.28 3.76 20.40
C THR A 750 -18.52 2.48 21.18
N ILE A 751 -19.53 2.48 22.04
CA ILE A 751 -19.97 1.29 22.78
C ILE A 751 -21.16 0.71 22.02
N THR A 752 -21.00 -0.48 21.44
CA THR A 752 -22.10 -1.24 20.84
C THR A 752 -22.20 -2.57 21.57
N GLY A 753 -23.34 -2.79 22.22
CA GLY A 753 -23.83 -4.12 22.56
C GLY A 753 -25.14 -4.34 21.82
N ASP A 754 -25.50 -5.61 21.62
CA ASP A 754 -26.91 -5.94 21.40
C ASP A 754 -27.66 -5.48 22.66
N ASP A 755 -28.50 -4.44 22.52
CA ASP A 755 -29.37 -3.84 23.54
C ASP A 755 -28.82 -2.62 24.31
N ALA A 756 -28.67 -1.50 23.61
CA ALA A 756 -28.77 -0.16 24.19
C ALA A 756 -30.11 0.39 23.70
N THR A 757 -31.14 0.79 24.52
CA THR A 757 -31.72 2.18 24.83
C THR A 757 -31.73 2.41 26.33
N CYS A 758 -31.12 3.52 26.73
CA CYS A 758 -31.69 4.50 27.67
C CYS A 758 -30.68 5.61 27.86
N LEU A 759 -30.85 6.74 27.15
CA LEU A 759 -30.44 8.03 27.71
C LEU A 759 -31.46 9.09 27.32
N ASN A 760 -32.32 9.42 28.29
CA ASN A 760 -32.81 10.78 28.40
C ASN A 760 -32.35 11.30 29.77
N PRO A 761 -31.56 12.38 29.84
CA PRO A 761 -31.03 12.87 31.11
C PRO A 761 -32.12 13.63 31.86
N LEU A 762 -32.55 13.12 33.02
CA LEU A 762 -33.08 13.99 34.07
C LEU A 762 -31.90 14.35 34.96
N ALA A 763 -31.41 15.57 34.80
CA ALA A 763 -30.39 16.15 35.65
C ALA A 763 -30.96 16.29 37.07
N ASP A 764 -30.36 15.60 38.03
CA ASP A 764 -30.31 16.08 39.40
C ASP A 764 -28.88 16.49 39.78
N VAL A 765 -28.81 17.39 40.74
CA VAL A 765 -27.72 18.32 40.99
C VAL A 765 -26.44 17.72 41.57
N ASN A 766 -26.33 16.39 41.70
CA ASN A 766 -25.14 15.76 42.31
C ASN A 766 -24.57 14.56 41.54
N GLY A 767 -24.84 14.44 40.23
CA GLY A 767 -24.02 13.60 39.34
C GLY A 767 -23.92 12.12 39.70
N THR A 768 -24.96 11.53 40.30
CA THR A 768 -25.00 10.10 40.61
C THR A 768 -25.98 9.40 39.66
N PHE A 769 -25.51 8.42 38.88
CA PHE A 769 -26.37 7.57 38.03
C PHE A 769 -26.78 6.32 38.81
N ASP A 770 -28.09 6.09 38.95
CA ASP A 770 -28.65 4.88 39.56
C ASP A 770 -29.37 4.05 38.49
N PHE A 771 -29.05 2.75 38.37
CA PHE A 771 -29.63 1.88 37.35
C PHE A 771 -30.83 1.10 37.91
N VAL A 772 -32.05 1.42 37.47
CA VAL A 772 -33.27 0.66 37.77
C VAL A 772 -33.64 -0.24 36.58
N GLN A 773 -34.10 -1.46 36.88
CA GLN A 773 -34.46 -2.59 35.99
C GLN A 773 -34.92 -2.24 34.54
N CYS A 774 -34.33 -2.94 33.55
CA CYS A 774 -34.49 -2.70 32.10
C CYS A 774 -35.49 -3.62 31.38
N ASN A 775 -36.20 -3.05 30.40
CA ASN A 775 -36.77 -3.73 29.22
C ASN A 775 -36.54 -2.85 27.94
N ASP A 776 -35.77 -3.38 26.96
CA ASP A 776 -35.59 -3.21 25.48
C ASP A 776 -35.37 -1.83 24.69
N THR A 777 -34.14 -1.62 24.10
CA THR A 777 -33.65 -1.02 22.76
C THR A 777 -33.59 0.50 22.28
N GLY A 778 -32.39 1.03 21.86
CA GLY A 778 -31.68 2.29 21.25
C GLY A 778 -30.23 2.93 21.72
N SER A 779 -29.38 3.58 20.89
CA SER A 779 -27.92 3.95 21.16
C SER A 779 -27.54 5.34 21.81
N LEU A 780 -26.30 5.56 22.35
CA LEU A 780 -25.70 6.83 22.89
C LEU A 780 -24.37 7.27 22.19
N SER A 781 -24.18 8.59 21.97
CA SER A 781 -22.88 9.23 21.62
C SER A 781 -22.39 10.24 22.68
N ILE A 782 -21.09 10.20 23.03
CA ILE A 782 -20.40 11.20 23.88
C ILE A 782 -19.35 11.95 23.04
N LYS A 783 -19.28 13.27 23.18
CA LYS A 783 -18.36 14.14 22.42
C LYS A 783 -16.97 14.25 23.08
N PRO A 784 -15.92 14.57 22.30
CA PRO A 784 -14.56 14.75 22.82
C PRO A 784 -14.50 15.79 23.94
N GLY A 785 -13.80 15.48 25.04
CA GLY A 785 -13.51 16.43 26.14
C GLY A 785 -14.36 16.30 27.41
N GLN A 786 -15.27 15.34 27.54
CA GLN A 786 -16.04 15.13 28.78
C GLN A 786 -15.28 14.31 29.83
N VAL A 787 -15.23 14.78 31.08
CA VAL A 787 -14.71 14.06 32.26
C VAL A 787 -15.87 13.35 32.96
N LEU A 788 -15.80 12.02 33.09
CA LEU A 788 -16.78 11.25 33.88
C LEU A 788 -16.34 11.21 35.34
N GLY A 789 -17.07 11.90 36.22
CA GLY A 789 -16.85 11.86 37.66
C GLY A 789 -17.84 10.91 38.34
N GLY A 790 -17.37 9.79 38.90
CA GLY A 790 -18.21 8.87 39.69
C GLY A 790 -17.40 7.80 40.43
N ASN A 791 -17.87 7.42 41.63
CA ASN A 791 -17.26 6.44 42.55
C ASN A 791 -17.20 5.00 41.96
N PRO A 792 -16.31 4.14 42.49
CA PRO A 792 -16.08 2.79 41.97
C PRO A 792 -17.34 1.90 41.95
N VAL A 793 -17.60 1.27 40.80
CA VAL A 793 -18.69 0.30 40.61
C VAL A 793 -18.27 -1.06 41.18
N ASN A 794 -19.02 -1.58 42.14
CA ASN A 794 -18.81 -2.90 42.73
C ASN A 794 -19.57 -3.97 41.93
N LEU A 795 -18.88 -4.76 41.11
CA LEU A 795 -19.47 -5.79 40.23
C LEU A 795 -19.79 -7.13 40.90
N THR A 796 -19.77 -7.22 42.23
CA THR A 796 -20.11 -8.47 42.93
C THR A 796 -21.59 -8.84 42.90
N SER A 797 -22.51 -7.95 42.49
CA SER A 797 -23.96 -8.23 42.46
C SER A 797 -24.50 -8.78 41.13
N ILE A 798 -23.73 -8.79 40.04
CA ILE A 798 -24.20 -9.26 38.70
C ILE A 798 -23.99 -10.77 38.52
N ALA A 799 -23.07 -11.39 39.26
CA ALA A 799 -22.73 -12.80 39.09
C ALA A 799 -23.82 -13.80 39.54
N ASN A 800 -24.91 -13.35 40.17
CA ASN A 800 -25.93 -14.24 40.75
C ASN A 800 -27.33 -14.17 40.13
N THR A 801 -27.52 -13.45 39.01
CA THR A 801 -28.84 -13.42 38.36
C THR A 801 -28.75 -13.67 36.85
N LYS A 802 -28.97 -14.95 36.48
CA LYS A 802 -29.41 -15.50 35.19
C LYS A 802 -28.59 -15.18 33.93
N ASN A 803 -28.00 -16.23 33.34
CA ASN A 803 -27.71 -16.44 31.90
C ASN A 803 -27.31 -15.21 31.06
N ALA A 804 -26.22 -14.54 31.42
CA ALA A 804 -25.49 -13.68 30.49
C ALA A 804 -24.18 -14.38 30.09
N ALA A 805 -24.28 -15.30 29.13
CA ALA A 805 -23.12 -15.74 28.37
C ALA A 805 -22.85 -14.68 27.30
N ASN A 806 -21.66 -14.08 27.31
CA ASN A 806 -21.14 -13.08 26.37
C ASN A 806 -21.49 -11.62 26.70
N VAL A 807 -20.56 -10.95 27.40
CA VAL A 807 -20.37 -9.51 27.26
C VAL A 807 -18.95 -9.32 26.74
N VAL A 808 -18.81 -8.82 25.50
CA VAL A 808 -17.53 -8.56 24.82
C VAL A 808 -17.28 -7.05 24.85
N TYR A 809 -16.11 -6.62 25.31
CA TYR A 809 -15.65 -5.24 25.22
C TYR A 809 -14.53 -5.16 24.18
N THR A 810 -14.65 -4.26 23.20
CA THR A 810 -13.65 -4.10 22.14
C THR A 810 -13.05 -2.68 22.22
N VAL A 811 -11.72 -2.60 22.35
CA VAL A 811 -10.95 -1.36 22.16
C VAL A 811 -10.00 -1.63 21.00
N SER A 812 -10.09 -0.88 19.90
CA SER A 812 -9.21 -1.07 18.73
C SER A 812 -8.05 -0.07 18.70
N GLU A 813 -6.85 -0.59 18.42
CA GLU A 813 -5.66 0.18 18.04
C GLU A 813 -5.40 -0.01 16.55
N ASP A 814 -5.18 1.09 15.81
CA ASP A 814 -4.74 1.06 14.42
C ASP A 814 -3.22 0.82 14.38
N ILE A 815 -2.79 -0.36 13.92
CA ILE A 815 -1.37 -0.70 13.69
C ILE A 815 -1.09 -0.59 12.18
N SER A 816 -0.63 0.56 11.73
CA SER A 816 -0.21 0.79 10.33
C SER A 816 1.22 1.28 10.14
N CYS A 817 2.03 1.40 11.22
CA CYS A 817 3.42 1.85 11.11
C CYS A 817 4.43 0.90 11.78
N SER A 818 5.15 0.14 10.95
CA SER A 818 6.43 -0.46 11.29
C SER A 818 7.59 0.45 10.83
N ALA A 819 8.83 0.07 11.19
CA ALA A 819 10.05 0.70 10.67
C ALA A 819 10.07 0.70 9.13
N GLN A 820 10.26 1.87 8.51
CA GLN A 820 10.33 2.06 7.07
C GLN A 820 11.60 2.84 6.74
N THR A 821 12.63 2.17 6.24
CA THR A 821 13.84 2.82 5.73
C THR A 821 13.77 2.89 4.20
N ASN A 822 13.88 4.09 3.62
CA ASN A 822 13.84 4.35 2.18
C ASN A 822 12.65 3.73 1.44
N LYS A 823 11.43 3.88 1.98
CA LYS A 823 10.22 3.38 1.33
C LYS A 823 9.67 4.43 0.37
N SER A 824 9.51 4.09 -0.91
CA SER A 824 8.73 4.90 -1.85
C SER A 824 7.26 4.87 -1.44
N ILE A 825 6.74 6.01 -1.03
CA ILE A 825 5.33 6.22 -0.63
C ILE A 825 4.49 6.81 -1.77
N ILE A 826 5.16 7.40 -2.76
CA ILE A 826 4.64 7.68 -4.10
C ILE A 826 5.71 7.15 -5.05
N THR A 827 5.39 6.26 -5.98
CA THR A 827 6.38 5.66 -6.89
C THR A 827 6.56 6.51 -8.15
N LYS A 828 7.64 6.27 -8.90
CA LYS A 828 7.76 6.80 -10.28
C LYS A 828 6.57 6.32 -11.10
N ARG A 829 6.14 7.17 -12.03
CA ARG A 829 5.05 6.92 -12.96
C ARG A 829 3.68 6.68 -12.34
N ASP A 830 3.51 7.04 -11.09
CA ASP A 830 2.25 6.86 -10.39
C ASP A 830 1.18 7.86 -10.92
N SER A 831 -0.07 7.66 -10.55
CA SER A 831 -1.17 8.53 -10.99
C SER A 831 -1.20 9.84 -10.21
N TRP A 832 -1.38 10.96 -10.90
CA TRP A 832 -1.46 12.29 -10.28
C TRP A 832 -2.77 12.96 -10.68
N LYS A 833 -3.36 13.70 -9.73
CA LYS A 833 -4.35 14.73 -10.05
C LYS A 833 -3.61 15.93 -10.59
N TYR A 834 -4.06 16.46 -11.73
CA TYR A 834 -3.44 17.61 -12.36
C TYR A 834 -4.46 18.63 -12.88
N ASN A 835 -4.04 19.89 -12.92
CA ASN A 835 -4.83 21.01 -13.42
C ASN A 835 -3.93 22.01 -14.16
N ILE A 836 -4.43 22.54 -15.27
CA ILE A 836 -3.74 23.46 -16.20
C ILE A 836 -4.38 24.85 -16.23
N GLU A 837 -5.45 25.05 -15.46
CA GLU A 837 -6.18 26.31 -15.34
C GLU A 837 -5.76 27.06 -14.06
N ASN A 838 -6.21 28.30 -13.92
CA ASN A 838 -5.90 29.12 -12.74
C ASN A 838 -6.64 28.59 -11.51
N THR A 839 -5.90 27.93 -10.63
CA THR A 839 -6.40 27.30 -9.39
C THR A 839 -6.30 28.22 -8.16
N GLY A 840 -5.85 29.47 -8.32
CA GLY A 840 -5.58 30.39 -7.22
C GLY A 840 -4.40 29.92 -6.34
N THR A 841 -4.44 30.21 -5.03
CA THR A 841 -3.39 29.84 -4.07
C THR A 841 -3.82 28.80 -3.04
N VAL A 842 -5.11 28.44 -2.99
CA VAL A 842 -5.64 27.51 -1.96
C VAL A 842 -5.45 26.04 -2.32
N TRP A 843 -5.09 25.73 -3.56
CA TRP A 843 -4.92 24.37 -4.06
C TRP A 843 -3.72 23.63 -3.47
N MET A 844 -2.90 24.25 -2.63
CA MET A 844 -1.75 23.58 -2.00
C MET A 844 -2.12 23.01 -0.63
N ASN A 845 -3.25 23.44 -0.08
CA ASN A 845 -3.70 23.10 1.27
C ASN A 845 -4.32 21.70 1.32
N THR A 846 -4.23 21.08 2.50
CA THR A 846 -4.75 19.72 2.76
C THR A 846 -6.25 19.60 2.53
N GLY A 847 -7.03 20.62 2.88
CA GLY A 847 -8.49 20.63 2.75
C GLY A 847 -9.05 20.97 1.36
N TYR A 848 -8.21 21.25 0.37
CA TYR A 848 -8.69 21.60 -0.98
C TYR A 848 -9.27 20.38 -1.71
N ASN A 849 -10.43 20.57 -2.33
CA ASN A 849 -11.13 19.53 -3.08
C ASN A 849 -10.68 19.52 -4.55
N ASP A 850 -9.82 18.57 -4.90
CA ASP A 850 -9.30 18.35 -6.26
C ASP A 850 -10.10 17.30 -7.05
N SER A 851 -11.33 16.95 -6.62
CA SER A 851 -12.14 15.95 -7.32
C SER A 851 -12.50 16.34 -8.76
N GLY A 852 -12.55 17.65 -9.04
CA GLY A 852 -12.74 18.22 -10.37
C GLY A 852 -11.47 18.31 -11.23
N TRP A 853 -10.31 17.91 -10.71
CA TRP A 853 -9.06 17.90 -11.47
C TRP A 853 -8.95 16.64 -12.33
N SER A 854 -8.36 16.82 -13.50
CA SER A 854 -7.98 15.74 -14.40
C SER A 854 -7.01 14.77 -13.70
N SER A 855 -6.97 13.53 -14.15
CA SER A 855 -6.00 12.53 -13.68
C SER A 855 -5.24 11.95 -14.84
N GLY A 856 -3.95 11.73 -14.66
CA GLY A 856 -3.08 11.01 -15.59
C GLY A 856 -2.11 10.12 -14.82
N SER A 857 -1.31 9.35 -15.52
CA SER A 857 -0.27 8.52 -14.92
C SER A 857 1.02 8.57 -15.73
N GLY A 858 2.13 8.29 -15.06
CA GLY A 858 3.44 8.30 -15.71
C GLY A 858 4.03 9.69 -15.87
N VAL A 859 4.77 9.90 -16.96
CA VAL A 859 5.42 11.16 -17.30
C VAL A 859 4.44 12.07 -18.03
N PHE A 860 4.21 13.25 -17.47
CA PHE A 860 3.27 14.26 -17.96
C PHE A 860 3.98 15.28 -18.85
N GLY A 861 3.27 15.76 -19.87
CA GLY A 861 3.68 16.91 -20.66
C GLY A 861 3.94 16.56 -22.12
N THR A 862 4.96 17.18 -22.73
CA THR A 862 5.37 17.00 -24.12
C THR A 862 6.85 17.29 -24.21
N GLU A 863 7.61 16.40 -24.84
CA GLU A 863 9.05 16.55 -25.01
C GLU A 863 9.44 15.82 -26.31
N PRO A 864 9.74 16.55 -27.40
CA PRO A 864 10.11 15.97 -28.68
C PRO A 864 11.32 15.01 -28.61
N ASP A 865 12.25 15.26 -27.70
CA ASP A 865 13.50 14.52 -27.53
C ASP A 865 13.44 13.48 -26.40
N ALA A 866 12.25 13.19 -25.84
CA ALA A 866 12.09 12.29 -24.68
C ALA A 866 12.72 10.91 -24.94
N ALA A 867 12.55 10.41 -26.17
CA ALA A 867 13.12 9.14 -26.60
C ALA A 867 14.67 9.16 -26.62
N ALA A 868 15.28 10.30 -26.88
CA ALA A 868 16.74 10.48 -26.81
C ALA A 868 17.24 10.54 -25.36
N TYR A 869 16.43 11.05 -24.44
CA TYR A 869 16.72 11.10 -22.99
C TYR A 869 16.34 9.81 -22.24
N GLY A 870 15.74 8.83 -22.92
CA GLY A 870 15.49 7.49 -22.36
C GLY A 870 14.20 7.36 -21.55
N TYR A 871 13.24 8.27 -21.72
CA TYR A 871 11.88 8.15 -21.17
C TYR A 871 10.81 8.42 -22.24
N SER A 872 9.56 8.08 -21.95
CA SER A 872 8.43 8.36 -22.84
C SER A 872 7.36 9.14 -22.10
N ILE A 873 6.77 10.12 -22.79
CA ILE A 873 5.59 10.83 -22.30
C ILE A 873 4.40 9.88 -22.34
N THR A 874 3.80 9.61 -21.20
CA THR A 874 2.66 8.69 -21.06
C THR A 874 1.34 9.43 -20.86
N THR A 875 1.37 10.63 -20.28
CA THR A 875 0.22 11.53 -20.24
C THR A 875 0.55 12.79 -21.04
N GLN A 876 0.03 12.85 -22.26
CA GLN A 876 0.19 14.06 -23.07
C GLN A 876 -0.65 15.21 -22.51
N VAL A 877 0.01 16.32 -22.23
CA VAL A 877 -0.63 17.58 -21.83
C VAL A 877 -0.16 18.67 -22.80
N SER A 878 -1.06 19.51 -23.31
CA SER A 878 -0.71 20.48 -24.37
C SER A 878 0.46 21.39 -23.95
N ASN A 879 1.39 21.64 -24.88
CA ASN A 879 2.58 22.47 -24.69
C ASN A 879 2.31 23.98 -24.74
N THR A 880 1.05 24.39 -24.80
CA THR A 880 0.64 25.81 -24.88
C THR A 880 0.45 26.46 -23.51
N PHE A 881 0.65 25.72 -22.42
CA PHE A 881 0.38 26.19 -21.06
C PHE A 881 1.63 26.67 -20.34
N LYS A 882 1.47 27.75 -19.57
CA LYS A 882 2.53 28.38 -18.77
C LYS A 882 2.95 27.58 -17.55
N SER A 883 2.00 26.85 -16.97
CA SER A 883 2.19 26.11 -15.74
C SER A 883 1.20 24.96 -15.63
N MET A 884 1.59 23.92 -14.91
CA MET A 884 0.76 22.78 -14.54
C MET A 884 0.84 22.54 -13.04
N PHE A 885 -0.28 22.19 -12.41
CA PHE A 885 -0.36 21.90 -10.99
C PHE A 885 -0.72 20.45 -10.76
N PHE A 886 -0.08 19.83 -9.78
CA PHE A 886 -0.22 18.43 -9.43
C PHE A 886 -0.51 18.28 -7.94
N ARG A 887 -1.36 17.32 -7.58
CA ARG A 887 -1.70 17.00 -6.19
C ARG A 887 -1.74 15.50 -5.96
N LYS A 888 -1.29 15.09 -4.78
CA LYS A 888 -1.34 13.70 -4.33
C LYS A 888 -1.37 13.58 -2.81
N SER A 889 -2.12 12.60 -2.31
CA SER A 889 -2.18 12.27 -0.88
C SER A 889 -1.21 11.15 -0.52
N PHE A 890 -0.62 11.20 0.66
CA PHE A 890 0.23 10.16 1.24
C PHE A 890 0.05 10.07 2.76
N THR A 891 0.38 8.94 3.37
CA THR A 891 0.12 8.71 4.81
C THR A 891 1.41 8.66 5.63
N VAL A 892 1.41 9.34 6.79
CA VAL A 892 2.50 9.30 7.79
C VAL A 892 1.91 8.98 9.16
N CYS A 893 2.28 7.88 9.82
CA CYS A 893 1.64 7.53 11.09
C CYS A 893 2.30 8.19 12.32
N ASP A 894 3.62 8.37 12.32
CA ASP A 894 4.34 9.12 13.35
C ASP A 894 5.32 10.10 12.71
N PRO A 895 4.94 11.39 12.60
CA PRO A 895 5.83 12.44 12.13
C PRO A 895 7.15 12.49 12.91
N SER A 896 7.17 12.22 14.21
CA SER A 896 8.37 12.31 15.04
C SER A 896 9.42 11.24 14.71
N ALA A 897 8.99 10.10 14.17
CA ALA A 897 9.86 9.01 13.74
C ALA A 897 10.51 9.26 12.37
N VAL A 898 9.99 10.19 11.57
CA VAL A 898 10.51 10.49 10.23
C VAL A 898 11.94 11.01 10.33
N THR A 899 12.84 10.41 9.57
CA THR A 899 14.27 10.76 9.51
C THR A 899 14.67 11.37 8.18
N SER A 900 13.93 11.13 7.10
CA SER A 900 14.07 11.87 5.83
C SER A 900 12.81 11.77 4.97
N LEU A 901 12.62 12.75 4.09
CA LEU A 901 11.64 12.75 3.01
C LEU A 901 12.32 13.31 1.76
N LYS A 902 12.39 12.51 0.69
CA LYS A 902 13.09 12.84 -0.55
C LYS A 902 12.14 12.77 -1.73
N LEU A 903 12.24 13.72 -2.64
CA LEU A 903 11.49 13.74 -3.90
C LEU A 903 12.48 13.48 -5.04
N ASP A 904 12.36 12.35 -5.72
CA ASP A 904 13.07 12.08 -6.97
C ASP A 904 12.19 12.55 -8.14
N ALA A 905 12.51 13.70 -8.73
CA ALA A 905 11.67 14.40 -9.68
C ALA A 905 12.29 14.44 -11.08
N LEU A 906 11.47 14.18 -12.10
CA LEU A 906 11.76 14.50 -13.50
C LEU A 906 10.91 15.72 -13.84
N PHE A 907 11.52 16.89 -14.04
CA PHE A 907 10.79 18.10 -14.37
C PHE A 907 11.59 18.92 -15.37
N ASP A 908 10.89 19.80 -16.08
CA ASP A 908 11.46 20.71 -17.07
C ASP A 908 11.21 22.16 -16.63
N ASP A 909 12.11 23.05 -17.00
CA ASP A 909 12.12 24.50 -16.76
C ASP A 909 12.12 24.99 -15.30
N GLY A 910 11.11 24.64 -14.51
CA GLY A 910 10.97 25.10 -13.14
C GLY A 910 9.87 24.40 -12.35
N MET A 911 10.10 24.23 -11.04
CA MET A 911 9.22 23.49 -10.14
C MET A 911 9.15 24.13 -8.75
N VAL A 912 7.98 24.07 -8.12
CA VAL A 912 7.75 24.38 -6.71
C VAL A 912 6.96 23.27 -6.03
N VAL A 913 7.30 22.92 -4.79
CA VAL A 913 6.72 21.79 -4.04
C VAL A 913 6.22 22.25 -2.67
N TYR A 914 5.04 21.78 -2.30
CA TYR A 914 4.38 22.05 -1.02
C TYR A 914 4.04 20.74 -0.31
N ILE A 915 4.22 20.73 1.00
CA ILE A 915 3.72 19.67 1.90
C ILE A 915 2.71 20.31 2.83
N ASN A 916 1.48 19.81 2.81
CA ASN A 916 0.37 20.31 3.62
C ASN A 916 0.20 21.85 3.56
N GLY A 917 0.32 22.44 2.37
CA GLY A 917 0.18 23.88 2.15
C GLY A 917 1.45 24.72 2.41
N THR A 918 2.50 24.14 2.99
CA THR A 918 3.77 24.86 3.22
C THR A 918 4.77 24.57 2.10
N GLN A 919 5.37 25.61 1.51
CA GLN A 919 6.40 25.47 0.49
C GLN A 919 7.65 24.85 1.11
N VAL A 920 8.08 23.70 0.60
CA VAL A 920 9.29 23.00 1.08
C VAL A 920 10.45 23.04 0.09
N PHE A 921 10.16 23.35 -1.18
CA PHE A 921 11.16 23.44 -2.23
C PHE A 921 10.68 24.32 -3.38
N SER A 922 11.60 25.05 -4.01
CA SER A 922 11.37 25.82 -5.24
C SER A 922 12.68 25.90 -6.03
N GLU A 923 12.63 25.59 -7.31
CA GLU A 923 13.74 25.66 -8.25
C GLU A 923 13.26 26.21 -9.59
N GLY A 924 14.02 27.13 -10.18
CA GLY A 924 13.67 27.74 -11.46
C GLY A 924 12.48 28.71 -11.44
N VAL A 925 11.77 28.90 -10.32
CA VAL A 925 10.58 29.79 -10.24
C VAL A 925 10.64 30.78 -9.07
N THR A 926 10.01 31.95 -9.24
CA THR A 926 9.99 33.03 -8.22
C THR A 926 8.56 33.33 -7.74
N GLY A 927 8.42 33.57 -6.42
CA GLY A 927 7.13 33.74 -5.74
C GLY A 927 6.80 32.58 -4.78
N SER A 928 5.93 32.81 -3.79
CA SER A 928 5.51 31.81 -2.79
C SER A 928 4.03 32.02 -2.39
N PRO A 929 3.06 31.45 -3.13
CA PRO A 929 3.25 30.66 -4.35
C PRO A 929 3.57 31.52 -5.58
N PRO A 930 4.31 30.99 -6.58
CA PRO A 930 4.45 31.66 -7.87
C PRO A 930 3.08 31.87 -8.53
N PRO A 931 2.82 33.03 -9.15
CA PRO A 931 1.53 33.30 -9.78
C PRO A 931 1.30 32.31 -10.94
N PHE A 932 0.03 31.97 -11.21
CA PHE A 932 -0.36 31.07 -12.31
C PHE A 932 0.28 31.42 -13.67
N ASN A 933 0.52 32.72 -13.91
CA ASN A 933 1.11 33.22 -15.14
C ASN A 933 2.62 33.52 -15.03
N GLY A 934 3.28 33.03 -13.97
CA GLY A 934 4.73 33.15 -13.78
C GLY A 934 5.52 32.40 -14.85
N SER A 935 6.81 32.73 -14.97
CA SER A 935 7.73 32.08 -15.90
C SER A 935 8.91 31.49 -15.14
N ALA A 936 9.42 30.36 -15.64
CA ALA A 936 10.64 29.76 -15.12
C ALA A 936 11.91 30.46 -15.63
N ALA A 937 13.03 30.22 -14.93
CA ALA A 937 14.38 30.67 -15.29
C ALA A 937 15.16 29.63 -16.11
N GLY A 938 14.63 28.40 -16.23
CA GLY A 938 15.10 27.33 -17.09
C GLY A 938 15.83 26.17 -16.39
N HIS A 939 15.51 24.96 -16.82
CA HIS A 939 15.98 23.64 -16.38
C HIS A 939 15.58 22.63 -17.47
N GLU A 940 16.34 21.54 -17.64
CA GLU A 940 16.11 20.57 -18.72
C GLU A 940 15.92 19.17 -18.14
N ALA A 941 14.83 18.50 -18.51
CA ALA A 941 14.41 17.22 -17.95
C ALA A 941 15.21 15.99 -18.43
N VAL A 942 16.55 15.95 -18.26
CA VAL A 942 17.37 14.85 -18.81
C VAL A 942 17.35 13.55 -17.99
N ALA A 943 17.08 13.62 -16.68
CA ALA A 943 17.01 12.47 -15.77
C ALA A 943 16.25 12.84 -14.49
N TYR A 944 15.86 11.84 -13.69
CA TYR A 944 15.31 12.12 -12.35
C TYR A 944 16.40 12.68 -11.43
N GLU A 945 16.03 13.72 -10.70
CA GLU A 945 16.87 14.39 -9.72
C GLU A 945 16.30 14.27 -8.31
N THR A 946 17.10 13.72 -7.39
CA THR A 946 16.69 13.58 -5.99
C THR A 946 16.89 14.87 -5.20
N LYS A 947 15.79 15.43 -4.70
CA LYS A 947 15.75 16.59 -3.79
C LYS A 947 15.46 16.13 -2.36
N ASP A 948 16.39 16.39 -1.44
CA ASP A 948 16.23 16.08 -0.02
C ASP A 948 15.46 17.20 0.69
N LEU A 949 14.14 17.02 0.80
CA LEU A 949 13.24 18.02 1.38
C LEU A 949 13.56 18.25 2.86
N ALA A 950 14.01 17.24 3.60
CA ALA A 950 14.40 17.36 5.00
C ALA A 950 15.69 18.18 5.19
N GLY A 951 16.63 18.08 4.23
CA GLY A 951 17.85 18.88 4.20
C GLY A 951 17.62 20.37 3.92
N LEU A 952 16.50 20.71 3.27
CA LEU A 952 16.20 22.07 2.80
C LEU A 952 15.44 22.93 3.84
N ILE A 953 14.57 22.33 4.65
CA ILE A 953 13.76 23.04 5.68
C ILE A 953 14.08 22.61 7.14
N SER A 954 15.12 21.79 7.33
CA SER A 954 15.48 21.06 8.56
C SER A 954 14.55 19.90 8.92
N LEU A 955 15.11 18.86 9.55
CA LEU A 955 14.34 17.69 9.97
C LEU A 955 13.24 18.05 10.99
N SER A 956 13.50 18.98 11.90
CA SER A 956 12.49 19.50 12.84
C SER A 956 11.38 20.26 12.11
N GLY A 957 11.73 21.08 11.12
CA GLY A 957 10.76 21.80 10.30
C GLY A 957 9.85 20.84 9.55
N LEU A 958 10.41 19.82 8.90
CA LEU A 958 9.65 18.79 8.19
C LEU A 958 8.68 18.04 9.11
N ARG A 959 9.14 17.62 10.30
CA ARG A 959 8.29 16.88 11.27
C ARG A 959 7.10 17.70 11.75
N ASN A 960 7.26 19.02 11.86
CA ASN A 960 6.18 19.94 12.24
C ASN A 960 5.16 20.15 11.11
N LEU A 961 5.55 19.95 9.85
CA LEU A 961 4.63 20.05 8.70
C LEU A 961 3.78 18.79 8.50
N LEU A 962 4.28 17.63 8.94
CA LEU A 962 3.60 16.36 8.80
C LEU A 962 2.59 16.15 9.93
N VAL A 963 1.41 15.68 9.58
CA VAL A 963 0.38 15.28 10.55
C VAL A 963 0.26 13.76 10.59
N PRO A 964 -0.05 13.16 11.74
CA PRO A 964 -0.42 11.76 11.80
C PRO A 964 -1.64 11.49 10.89
N GLY A 965 -1.54 10.51 10.00
CA GLY A 965 -2.57 10.18 9.01
C GLY A 965 -2.30 10.80 7.64
N ASN A 966 -3.33 11.37 7.02
CA ASN A 966 -3.28 11.82 5.63
C ASN A 966 -2.55 13.16 5.50
N ASN A 967 -1.59 13.20 4.59
CA ASN A 967 -0.80 14.36 4.19
C ASN A 967 -0.96 14.56 2.69
N VAL A 968 -0.67 15.76 2.20
CA VAL A 968 -0.76 16.12 0.78
C VAL A 968 0.57 16.69 0.30
N ILE A 969 1.04 16.20 -0.84
CA ILE A 969 2.07 16.84 -1.66
C ILE A 969 1.41 17.54 -2.83
N ALA A 970 1.77 18.81 -3.04
CA ALA A 970 1.30 19.63 -4.14
C ALA A 970 2.49 20.18 -4.91
N VAL A 971 2.47 20.14 -6.24
CA VAL A 971 3.60 20.52 -7.10
C VAL A 971 3.13 21.45 -8.20
N GLY A 972 3.84 22.56 -8.43
CA GLY A 972 3.63 23.44 -9.58
C GLY A 972 4.83 23.38 -10.50
N VAL A 973 4.62 23.12 -11.79
CA VAL A 973 5.66 23.09 -12.83
C VAL A 973 5.40 24.25 -13.79
N TYR A 974 6.44 24.97 -14.21
CA TYR A 974 6.33 26.23 -14.95
C TYR A 974 7.30 26.25 -16.12
N ASN A 975 6.85 26.81 -17.25
CA ASN A 975 7.61 26.88 -18.50
C ASN A 975 8.33 28.24 -18.66
N ILE A 976 9.40 28.32 -19.47
CA ILE A 976 10.10 29.55 -19.85
C ILE A 976 9.27 30.42 -20.81
N LEU A 977 9.44 31.74 -20.73
CA LEU A 977 8.96 32.69 -21.74
C LEU A 977 10.01 32.88 -22.86
N ASN A 978 9.68 32.52 -24.10
CA ASN A 978 10.60 32.68 -25.23
C ASN A 978 10.80 34.17 -25.60
N PRO A 979 12.04 34.64 -25.91
CA PRO A 979 12.31 36.05 -26.26
C PRO A 979 11.70 36.53 -27.60
N GLY A 980 11.07 35.64 -28.38
CA GLY A 980 10.71 35.85 -29.79
C GLY A 980 9.37 36.53 -30.09
N GLY A 981 8.54 36.84 -29.08
CA GLY A 981 7.28 37.55 -29.25
C GLY A 981 6.32 37.36 -28.06
N PRO A 982 5.32 38.23 -27.87
CA PRO A 982 4.42 38.14 -26.71
C PRO A 982 3.57 36.86 -26.77
N GLY A 983 3.86 35.91 -25.89
CA GLY A 983 3.01 34.74 -25.61
C GLY A 983 3.47 33.38 -26.13
N THR A 984 4.70 33.22 -26.61
CA THR A 984 5.25 31.89 -26.96
C THR A 984 6.10 31.32 -25.82
N PHE A 985 5.81 30.08 -25.40
CA PHE A 985 6.54 29.33 -24.35
C PHE A 985 7.50 28.32 -24.98
N SER A 986 8.34 27.67 -24.18
CA SER A 986 9.15 26.55 -24.65
C SER A 986 8.27 25.46 -25.27
N SER A 987 8.82 24.71 -26.23
CA SER A 987 8.09 23.67 -26.95
C SER A 987 7.90 22.38 -26.15
N ASP A 988 8.64 22.26 -25.05
CA ASP A 988 8.76 21.15 -24.12
C ASP A 988 8.29 21.56 -22.72
N MET A 989 7.81 20.56 -21.98
CA MET A 989 7.46 20.64 -20.57
C MET A 989 7.27 19.20 -20.05
N VAL A 990 7.91 18.84 -18.95
CA VAL A 990 7.88 17.47 -18.40
C VAL A 990 7.62 17.48 -16.89
N TRP A 991 6.87 16.48 -16.38
CA TRP A 991 6.72 16.21 -14.95
C TRP A 991 6.54 14.71 -14.64
N ASP A 992 7.30 14.19 -13.67
CA ASP A 992 7.01 13.00 -12.88
C ASP A 992 7.75 13.08 -11.53
N GLY A 993 7.29 12.35 -10.51
CA GLY A 993 7.89 12.40 -9.17
C GLY A 993 7.67 11.15 -8.32
N GLU A 994 8.72 10.71 -7.65
CA GLU A 994 8.71 9.67 -6.62
C GLU A 994 9.00 10.30 -5.25
N LEU A 995 8.16 10.02 -4.26
CA LEU A 995 8.33 10.47 -2.88
C LEU A 995 8.81 9.30 -2.02
N VAL A 996 9.99 9.43 -1.44
CA VAL A 996 10.65 8.40 -0.60
C VAL A 996 10.70 8.87 0.85
N LEU A 997 10.16 8.07 1.76
CA LEU A 997 10.13 8.33 3.20
C LEU A 997 11.03 7.35 3.96
N SER A 998 11.80 7.87 4.92
CA SER A 998 12.50 7.07 5.92
C SER A 998 12.07 7.44 7.33
N ASN A 999 11.95 6.45 8.22
CA ASN A 999 11.74 6.61 9.65
C ASN A 999 12.65 5.64 10.44
N ASN A 1000 13.00 6.03 11.68
CA ASN A 1000 13.73 5.14 12.59
C ASN A 1000 12.70 4.29 13.34
N GLY A 1001 12.38 3.10 12.86
CA GLY A 1001 11.44 2.22 13.58
C GLY A 1001 12.05 1.51 14.77
N SER A 1002 12.42 2.29 15.79
CA SER A 1002 12.59 1.75 17.14
C SER A 1002 11.22 1.75 17.82
N ILE A 1003 10.44 0.69 17.61
CA ILE A 1003 9.53 0.26 18.67
C ILE A 1003 10.44 -0.24 19.79
N ARG A 1004 10.73 0.60 20.77
CA ARG A 1004 11.10 0.05 22.09
C ARG A 1004 9.85 -0.64 22.60
N SER A 1005 9.91 -1.95 22.75
CA SER A 1005 8.99 -2.66 23.64
C SER A 1005 9.13 -2.06 25.04
N SER A 1006 8.28 -1.09 25.38
CA SER A 1006 7.99 -0.80 26.78
C SER A 1006 6.99 -1.84 27.26
N SER A 1007 7.43 -3.08 27.40
CA SER A 1007 6.76 -3.97 28.34
C SER A 1007 7.00 -3.40 29.73
N LEU A 1008 5.91 -2.91 30.32
CA LEU A 1008 5.74 -2.54 31.74
C LEU A 1008 6.55 -1.32 32.20
N PHE A 1009 5.88 -0.15 32.21
CA PHE A 1009 5.65 0.73 33.36
C PHE A 1009 5.29 2.15 32.85
N ALA A 1010 4.12 2.29 32.20
CA ALA A 1010 3.43 3.57 32.20
C ALA A 1010 2.52 3.58 33.43
N GLY A 1011 2.84 4.43 34.39
CA GLY A 1011 2.02 4.60 35.57
C GLY A 1011 2.63 5.65 36.46
N ASN A 1012 2.01 6.82 36.49
CA ASN A 1012 2.05 7.67 37.66
C ASN A 1012 1.50 6.85 38.84
N ARG A 1013 2.38 6.18 39.59
CA ARG A 1013 2.05 5.56 40.87
C ARG A 1013 2.79 6.34 41.94
N THR A 1014 2.08 7.23 42.59
CA THR A 1014 2.38 7.65 43.96
C THR A 1014 2.39 6.43 44.87
N GLU A 1015 3.56 5.81 45.05
CA GLU A 1015 4.07 5.21 46.30
C GLU A 1015 5.39 4.46 46.04
N ALA A 1016 6.42 4.75 46.84
CA ALA A 1016 7.76 4.22 46.72
C ALA A 1016 7.82 2.70 47.01
N GLN A 1017 8.51 1.93 46.16
CA GLN A 1017 9.03 0.61 46.55
C GLN A 1017 10.51 0.46 46.19
N THR A 1018 11.30 0.12 47.21
CA THR A 1018 12.73 -0.20 47.22
C THR A 1018 13.08 -1.35 46.26
N VAL A 1019 14.08 -1.16 45.40
CA VAL A 1019 14.73 -2.23 44.63
C VAL A 1019 15.99 -2.71 45.37
N SER A 1020 16.04 -3.99 45.72
CA SER A 1020 17.23 -4.64 46.28
C SER A 1020 18.26 -4.91 45.17
N THR A 1021 19.47 -4.40 45.33
CA THR A 1021 20.60 -4.61 44.40
C THR A 1021 21.44 -5.85 44.72
N ALA A 1022 20.89 -6.83 45.43
CA ALA A 1022 21.59 -8.08 45.71
C ALA A 1022 21.88 -8.83 44.39
N GLY A 1023 23.14 -8.78 43.93
CA GLY A 1023 23.65 -9.55 42.80
C GLY A 1023 24.42 -8.78 41.73
N TRP A 1024 24.56 -7.45 41.82
CA TRP A 1024 25.19 -6.65 40.78
C TRP A 1024 26.63 -6.28 41.17
N THR A 1025 27.62 -6.92 40.54
CA THR A 1025 29.04 -6.52 40.65
C THR A 1025 29.42 -5.52 39.56
N LEU A 1026 29.98 -4.39 40.00
CA LEU A 1026 30.45 -3.28 39.19
C LEU A 1026 31.73 -3.64 38.43
N GLY A 1027 31.74 -3.50 37.10
CA GLY A 1027 32.97 -3.69 36.32
C GLY A 1027 32.81 -3.55 34.81
N SER A 1028 33.06 -2.33 34.31
CA SER A 1028 33.55 -2.05 32.95
C SER A 1028 32.56 -1.98 31.79
N LYS A 1029 31.48 -1.19 31.88
CA LYS A 1029 30.96 -0.44 30.72
C LYS A 1029 30.44 0.91 31.18
N ASN A 1030 31.03 1.98 30.65
CA ASN A 1030 30.54 3.35 30.82
C ASN A 1030 29.10 3.42 30.29
N ILE A 1031 28.14 3.78 31.14
CA ILE A 1031 26.80 4.13 30.69
C ILE A 1031 26.92 5.51 30.03
N LYS A 1032 26.81 5.55 28.70
CA LYS A 1032 26.52 6.79 27.97
C LYS A 1032 25.00 6.92 27.89
N ILE A 1033 24.45 7.94 28.54
CA ILE A 1033 23.06 8.36 28.34
C ILE A 1033 23.09 9.37 27.18
N SER A 1034 22.33 9.12 26.12
CA SER A 1034 22.09 10.08 25.05
C SER A 1034 20.60 10.11 24.71
N GLY A 1035 20.01 11.30 24.86
CA GLY A 1035 18.61 11.69 24.66
C GLY A 1035 18.45 13.11 25.21
N ASP A 1036 17.50 13.88 24.70
CA ASP A 1036 17.45 15.36 24.77
C ASP A 1036 17.25 16.01 26.16
N ASP A 1037 17.30 15.26 27.27
CA ASP A 1037 17.20 15.78 28.66
C ASP A 1037 18.49 15.60 29.49
N ALA A 1038 19.66 15.56 28.86
CA ALA A 1038 20.95 15.50 29.58
C ALA A 1038 21.26 16.78 30.39
N ALA A 1039 20.45 17.84 30.30
CA ALA A 1039 20.62 19.11 31.02
C ALA A 1039 19.88 19.20 32.36
N CYS A 1040 18.98 18.26 32.70
CA CYS A 1040 18.08 18.37 33.87
C CYS A 1040 18.42 17.48 35.06
N LEU A 1041 19.60 16.85 35.10
CA LEU A 1041 19.98 15.95 36.20
C LEU A 1041 21.22 16.50 36.94
N ASN A 1042 20.99 17.14 38.09
CA ASN A 1042 22.08 17.48 39.02
C ASN A 1042 22.11 16.42 40.14
N PRO A 1043 23.07 15.48 40.16
CA PRO A 1043 23.16 14.49 41.21
C PRO A 1043 23.72 15.11 42.50
N LEU A 1044 22.89 15.30 43.52
CA LEU A 1044 23.38 15.56 44.87
C LEU A 1044 23.78 14.22 45.53
N PRO A 1045 25.02 14.07 46.05
CA PRO A 1045 25.41 12.87 46.74
C PRO A 1045 24.79 12.81 48.14
N ALA A 1046 23.91 11.85 48.39
CA ALA A 1046 23.58 11.43 49.74
C ALA A 1046 24.62 10.38 50.22
N ALA A 1047 24.97 10.46 51.51
CA ALA A 1047 26.12 9.79 52.15
C ALA A 1047 26.08 8.24 52.20
N ASN A 1048 25.19 7.61 51.46
CA ASN A 1048 24.86 6.18 51.54
C ASN A 1048 24.63 5.53 50.15
N GLY A 1049 25.10 6.17 49.07
CA GLY A 1049 25.14 5.55 47.74
C GLY A 1049 23.77 5.34 47.08
N THR A 1050 22.76 6.11 47.49
CA THR A 1050 21.42 6.14 46.87
C THR A 1050 21.27 7.39 46.01
N PHE A 1051 20.86 7.23 44.74
CA PHE A 1051 20.43 8.34 43.88
C PHE A 1051 18.92 8.51 44.05
N SER A 1052 18.45 9.72 44.38
CA SER A 1052 17.03 10.06 44.45
C SER A 1052 16.67 10.90 43.24
N PHE A 1053 15.75 10.40 42.41
CA PHE A 1053 15.20 11.13 41.27
C PHE A 1053 13.93 11.85 41.72
N VAL A 1054 13.86 13.15 41.48
CA VAL A 1054 12.69 13.97 41.84
C VAL A 1054 11.99 14.38 40.56
N GLN A 1055 10.68 14.12 40.47
CA GLN A 1055 9.89 14.42 39.28
C GLN A 1055 9.63 15.93 39.17
N LEU A 1056 9.94 16.51 38.02
CA LEU A 1056 9.62 17.89 37.66
C LEU A 1056 8.16 17.94 37.16
N ILE A 1057 7.30 18.72 37.82
CA ILE A 1057 5.91 19.00 37.44
C ILE A 1057 5.91 20.34 36.72
N ASN A 1058 5.58 20.36 35.42
CA ASN A 1058 5.39 21.59 34.66
C ASN A 1058 4.03 22.20 35.01
N TYR A 1059 3.99 23.52 35.17
CA TYR A 1059 2.77 24.28 35.42
C TYR A 1059 2.68 25.47 34.46
N PHE A 1060 1.44 25.86 34.18
CA PHE A 1060 1.03 26.92 33.26
C PHE A 1060 0.35 27.98 34.11
N CYS A 1061 0.94 29.16 34.19
CA CYS A 1061 0.43 30.29 34.94
C CYS A 1061 -0.18 31.28 33.97
N ASP A 1062 -1.32 31.84 34.34
CA ASP A 1062 -1.74 33.16 33.85
C ASP A 1062 -0.62 34.16 34.17
N SER A 1063 0.14 34.52 33.14
CA SER A 1063 1.43 35.20 33.29
C SER A 1063 1.31 36.72 33.20
N ASP A 1064 0.24 37.22 32.58
CA ASP A 1064 -0.07 38.64 32.43
C ASP A 1064 -1.31 39.07 33.26
N GLY A 1065 -2.03 38.11 33.85
CA GLY A 1065 -3.03 38.32 34.90
C GLY A 1065 -4.46 38.51 34.39
N ASP A 1066 -4.78 38.05 33.18
CA ASP A 1066 -6.09 38.23 32.54
C ASP A 1066 -7.09 37.11 32.81
N THR A 1067 -6.71 36.14 33.65
CA THR A 1067 -7.42 34.92 34.06
C THR A 1067 -7.41 33.77 33.05
N TYR A 1068 -6.78 33.93 31.89
CA TYR A 1068 -6.55 32.86 30.94
C TYR A 1068 -5.20 32.19 31.21
N ILE A 1069 -5.21 30.86 31.21
CA ILE A 1069 -4.01 30.09 31.53
C ILE A 1069 -3.14 30.00 30.28
N SER A 1070 -1.86 30.27 30.47
CA SER A 1070 -0.84 30.19 29.43
C SER A 1070 -0.89 28.89 28.62
N ALA A 1071 -0.80 28.99 27.30
CA ALA A 1071 -0.66 27.81 26.44
C ALA A 1071 0.78 27.24 26.51
N ALA A 1072 1.77 28.07 26.89
CA ALA A 1072 3.16 27.67 27.08
C ALA A 1072 3.50 27.35 28.55
N ILE A 1073 4.53 26.52 28.80
CA ILE A 1073 4.94 26.14 30.16
C ILE A 1073 5.53 27.35 30.89
N SER A 1074 4.87 27.81 31.96
CA SER A 1074 5.31 28.99 32.74
C SER A 1074 6.34 28.65 33.83
N GLY A 1075 6.44 27.39 34.25
CA GLY A 1075 7.49 26.95 35.18
C GLY A 1075 7.40 25.47 35.52
N SER A 1076 8.31 25.00 36.37
CA SER A 1076 8.33 23.61 36.81
C SER A 1076 8.77 23.48 38.27
N CYS A 1077 8.28 22.47 38.99
CA CYS A 1077 8.60 22.28 40.41
C CYS A 1077 8.60 20.80 40.84
N THR A 1078 9.26 20.49 41.96
CA THR A 1078 9.68 19.10 42.26
C THR A 1078 8.78 18.33 43.26
N ALA A 1079 7.59 18.83 43.60
CA ALA A 1079 6.69 18.20 44.58
C ALA A 1079 5.20 18.49 44.33
N ALA A 1080 4.32 17.52 44.58
CA ALA A 1080 2.87 17.77 44.53
C ALA A 1080 2.48 18.79 45.62
N GLY A 1081 2.20 20.03 45.23
CA GLY A 1081 1.89 21.16 46.13
C GLY A 1081 2.79 22.41 45.98
N CYS A 1082 3.79 22.40 45.09
CA CYS A 1082 4.63 23.57 44.80
C CYS A 1082 4.16 24.44 43.63
N ILE A 1083 2.98 24.16 43.07
CA ILE A 1083 2.38 24.97 41.99
C ILE A 1083 1.96 26.32 42.60
N PRO A 1084 2.46 27.46 42.09
CA PRO A 1084 2.04 28.77 42.58
C PRO A 1084 0.53 28.97 42.44
N SER A 1085 -0.08 29.69 43.37
CA SER A 1085 -1.49 30.08 43.32
C SER A 1085 -1.77 30.87 42.03
N GLY A 1086 -2.73 30.42 41.21
CA GLY A 1086 -3.02 31.00 39.89
C GLY A 1086 -2.48 30.20 38.71
N CYS A 1087 -1.76 29.09 38.97
CA CYS A 1087 -1.20 28.22 37.93
C CYS A 1087 -1.84 26.84 37.91
N HIS A 1088 -1.90 26.25 36.73
CA HIS A 1088 -2.58 24.99 36.44
C HIS A 1088 -1.60 23.95 35.89
N MET A 1089 -1.93 22.67 36.05
CA MET A 1089 -1.13 21.55 35.53
C MET A 1089 -1.39 21.25 34.05
N SER A 1090 -2.37 21.93 33.46
CA SER A 1090 -2.80 21.77 32.08
C SER A 1090 -2.59 23.09 31.35
N ALA A 1091 -2.11 23.02 30.11
CA ALA A 1091 -2.03 24.18 29.24
C ALA A 1091 -3.43 24.80 29.06
N GLY A 1092 -3.52 26.12 29.13
CA GLY A 1092 -4.75 26.82 28.82
C GLY A 1092 -4.79 27.24 27.36
N THR A 1093 -5.62 28.24 27.07
CA THR A 1093 -5.97 28.65 25.69
C THR A 1093 -5.43 30.02 25.34
N ASP A 1094 -4.73 30.68 26.25
CA ASP A 1094 -4.12 31.98 26.01
C ASP A 1094 -3.08 31.88 24.87
N CYS A 1095 -3.28 32.67 23.82
CA CYS A 1095 -2.38 32.66 22.66
C CYS A 1095 -1.22 33.65 22.81
N ASN A 1096 -1.24 34.51 23.84
CA ASN A 1096 -0.18 35.46 24.11
C ASN A 1096 -0.02 35.75 25.60
N ASP A 1097 0.69 34.85 26.28
CA ASP A 1097 0.99 34.84 27.72
C ASP A 1097 1.78 36.08 28.26
N SER A 1098 1.96 37.12 27.45
CA SER A 1098 2.66 38.35 27.80
C SER A 1098 1.80 39.60 27.60
N ASN A 1099 0.55 39.45 27.15
CA ASN A 1099 -0.33 40.54 26.82
C ASN A 1099 -1.80 40.27 27.23
N ALA A 1100 -2.17 40.76 28.41
CA ALA A 1100 -3.46 40.57 29.07
C ALA A 1100 -4.71 41.08 28.33
N VAL A 1101 -4.56 41.60 27.10
CA VAL A 1101 -5.67 41.99 26.22
C VAL A 1101 -5.82 41.06 25.02
N VAL A 1102 -4.94 40.07 24.85
CA VAL A 1102 -4.92 39.10 23.77
C VAL A 1102 -5.22 37.72 24.34
N TYR A 1103 -6.48 37.32 24.28
CA TYR A 1103 -6.96 36.07 24.87
C TYR A 1103 -8.20 35.56 24.13
N PRO A 1104 -8.53 34.27 24.23
CA PRO A 1104 -9.70 33.69 23.56
C PRO A 1104 -11.00 34.42 23.89
N GLY A 1105 -11.57 35.06 22.87
CA GLY A 1105 -12.79 35.86 22.98
C GLY A 1105 -12.59 37.32 23.40
N ALA A 1106 -11.36 37.83 23.37
CA ALA A 1106 -11.10 39.28 23.47
C ALA A 1106 -11.80 40.05 22.34
N THR A 1107 -11.94 41.36 22.53
CA THR A 1107 -12.50 42.23 21.48
C THR A 1107 -11.37 42.70 20.57
N GLU A 1108 -11.49 42.44 19.26
CA GLU A 1108 -10.51 42.85 18.25
C GLU A 1108 -10.27 44.37 18.23
N ILE A 1109 -9.00 44.76 18.17
CA ILE A 1109 -8.51 46.13 18.09
C ILE A 1109 -7.61 46.22 16.86
N CYS A 1110 -7.78 47.27 16.04
CA CYS A 1110 -6.99 47.49 14.83
C CYS A 1110 -5.50 47.73 15.13
N ASN A 1111 -4.72 46.67 15.31
CA ASN A 1111 -3.35 46.68 15.81
C ASN A 1111 -2.45 45.65 15.10
N ASN A 1112 -2.96 44.92 14.10
CA ASN A 1112 -2.27 43.84 13.38
C ASN A 1112 -1.91 42.64 14.27
N LEU A 1113 -2.68 42.41 15.33
CA LEU A 1113 -2.67 41.23 16.18
C LEU A 1113 -4.02 40.53 16.07
N ASP A 1114 -4.03 39.23 16.29
CA ASP A 1114 -5.26 38.46 16.51
C ASP A 1114 -5.53 38.53 18.02
N ASP A 1115 -6.33 39.50 18.46
CA ASP A 1115 -6.56 39.74 19.89
C ASP A 1115 -7.38 38.59 20.50
N ASN A 1116 -8.28 37.97 19.74
CA ASN A 1116 -9.23 36.99 20.23
C ASN A 1116 -8.82 35.52 20.00
N CYS A 1117 -7.62 35.31 19.46
CA CYS A 1117 -6.99 34.01 19.22
C CYS A 1117 -7.77 33.07 18.29
N ASN A 1118 -8.54 33.58 17.33
CA ASN A 1118 -9.35 32.76 16.42
C ASN A 1118 -8.67 32.44 15.07
N GLY A 1119 -7.47 32.96 14.85
CA GLY A 1119 -6.67 32.78 13.64
C GLY A 1119 -6.95 33.82 12.54
N MET A 1120 -7.77 34.83 12.81
CA MET A 1120 -7.99 35.99 11.95
C MET A 1120 -7.42 37.24 12.63
N ILE A 1121 -6.92 38.20 11.84
CA ILE A 1121 -6.29 39.42 12.35
C ILE A 1121 -7.20 40.60 12.01
N ASP A 1122 -7.59 41.38 13.03
CA ASP A 1122 -8.40 42.60 12.94
C ASP A 1122 -9.77 42.41 12.24
N GLU A 1123 -10.42 41.25 12.36
CA GLU A 1123 -11.71 41.04 11.70
C GLU A 1123 -12.84 41.85 12.34
N ASN A 1124 -13.73 42.39 11.49
CA ASN A 1124 -14.91 43.17 11.90
C ASN A 1124 -14.61 44.45 12.72
N VAL A 1125 -13.35 44.90 12.81
CA VAL A 1125 -12.98 46.13 13.51
C VAL A 1125 -13.34 47.36 12.67
N THR A 1126 -14.23 48.18 13.21
CA THR A 1126 -14.74 49.40 12.56
C THR A 1126 -14.63 50.60 13.48
N ARG A 1127 -14.36 51.79 12.93
CA ARG A 1127 -14.43 53.06 13.68
C ARG A 1127 -15.20 54.14 12.92
N PRO A 1128 -15.87 55.06 13.64
CA PRO A 1128 -16.45 56.24 13.03
C PRO A 1128 -15.35 57.14 12.43
N THR A 1129 -15.61 57.70 11.26
CA THR A 1129 -14.76 58.72 10.60
C THR A 1129 -15.66 59.85 10.09
N THR A 1130 -15.08 61.04 9.86
CA THR A 1130 -15.79 62.21 9.35
C THR A 1130 -15.04 62.83 8.19
N CYS A 1131 -15.75 63.28 7.15
CA CYS A 1131 -15.17 63.88 5.94
C CYS A 1131 -15.98 65.11 5.49
N GLY A 1132 -15.36 65.96 4.65
CA GLY A 1132 -15.94 67.22 4.14
C GLY A 1132 -15.33 68.48 4.80
N MET A 1133 -15.40 69.62 4.10
CA MET A 1133 -15.03 70.95 4.61
C MET A 1133 -16.20 71.92 4.42
N GLY A 1134 -16.33 72.96 5.25
CA GLY A 1134 -17.43 73.94 5.11
C GLY A 1134 -18.80 73.39 5.52
N VAL A 1135 -19.87 73.68 4.77
CA VAL A 1135 -21.24 73.18 5.04
C VAL A 1135 -21.34 71.66 4.88
N CYS A 1136 -20.41 71.08 4.09
CA CYS A 1136 -20.24 69.64 3.92
C CYS A 1136 -19.51 68.99 5.13
N SER A 1137 -19.12 69.77 6.14
CA SER A 1137 -18.52 69.24 7.38
C SER A 1137 -19.62 68.64 8.27
N GLY A 1138 -19.63 67.32 8.35
CA GLY A 1138 -20.62 66.58 9.14
C GLY A 1138 -20.96 65.20 8.60
N SER A 1139 -20.54 64.88 7.37
CA SER A 1139 -20.69 63.55 6.80
C SER A 1139 -19.93 62.52 7.63
N THR A 1140 -20.66 61.57 8.20
CA THR A 1140 -20.09 60.47 9.00
C THR A 1140 -19.98 59.21 8.14
N GLY A 1141 -18.84 58.55 8.18
CA GLY A 1141 -18.64 57.23 7.61
C GLY A 1141 -18.03 56.27 8.63
N VAL A 1142 -17.71 55.07 8.14
CA VAL A 1142 -17.00 54.06 8.91
C VAL A 1142 -15.72 53.70 8.17
N GLU A 1143 -14.60 53.74 8.89
CA GLU A 1143 -13.35 53.12 8.45
C GLU A 1143 -13.33 51.66 8.92
N THR A 1144 -12.99 50.74 8.03
CA THR A 1144 -12.68 49.35 8.37
C THR A 1144 -11.16 49.17 8.46
N CYS A 1145 -10.74 48.42 9.46
CA CYS A 1145 -9.34 48.04 9.63
C CYS A 1145 -9.02 46.80 8.80
N SER A 1146 -7.82 46.73 8.26
CA SER A 1146 -7.23 45.49 7.77
C SER A 1146 -5.73 45.50 8.05
N ALA A 1147 -5.24 44.49 8.78
CA ALA A 1147 -3.82 44.32 9.12
C ALA A 1147 -3.18 45.56 9.77
N GLY A 1148 -3.84 46.10 10.81
CA GLY A 1148 -3.42 47.25 11.62
C GLY A 1148 -3.48 48.60 10.92
N ILE A 1149 -4.05 48.65 9.71
CA ILE A 1149 -4.16 49.88 8.92
C ILE A 1149 -5.64 50.19 8.66
N TRP A 1150 -6.06 51.37 9.12
CA TRP A 1150 -7.33 51.98 8.71
C TRP A 1150 -7.20 52.48 7.28
N GLY A 1151 -7.91 51.87 6.34
CA GLY A 1151 -7.71 52.17 4.91
C GLY A 1151 -8.97 52.24 4.06
N SER A 1152 -10.00 51.45 4.38
CA SER A 1152 -11.25 51.44 3.61
C SER A 1152 -12.28 52.31 4.31
N ASN A 1153 -12.47 53.52 3.79
CA ASN A 1153 -13.34 54.55 4.35
C ASN A 1153 -14.62 54.67 3.52
N THR A 1154 -15.78 54.54 4.18
CA THR A 1154 -17.12 54.67 3.56
C THR A 1154 -17.70 56.08 3.62
N CYS A 1155 -16.95 57.06 4.14
CA CYS A 1155 -17.38 58.43 4.25
C CYS A 1155 -17.46 59.09 2.88
N ASN A 1156 -18.67 59.55 2.53
CA ASN A 1156 -18.94 60.29 1.31
C ASN A 1156 -19.12 61.79 1.67
N PRO A 1157 -18.22 62.69 1.27
CA PRO A 1157 -18.33 64.11 1.61
C PRO A 1157 -19.53 64.80 0.95
N TYR A 1158 -20.12 64.20 -0.09
CA TYR A 1158 -21.23 64.75 -0.87
C TYR A 1158 -22.62 64.19 -0.47
N ALA A 1159 -22.71 63.48 0.65
CA ALA A 1159 -23.97 62.87 1.07
C ALA A 1159 -24.95 63.92 1.63
N GLY A 1160 -25.83 64.43 0.78
CA GLY A 1160 -26.95 65.30 1.18
C GLY A 1160 -26.82 66.79 0.82
N VAL A 1161 -25.89 67.15 -0.07
CA VAL A 1161 -25.72 68.54 -0.54
C VAL A 1161 -26.89 69.04 -1.40
N GLN A 1162 -27.15 70.35 -1.34
CA GLN A 1162 -28.13 71.05 -2.18
C GLN A 1162 -27.39 71.70 -3.36
N ILE A 1163 -28.07 71.94 -4.48
CA ILE A 1163 -27.42 72.56 -5.66
C ILE A 1163 -27.37 74.08 -5.46
N GLU A 1164 -26.24 74.71 -5.79
CA GLU A 1164 -26.07 76.17 -5.79
C GLU A 1164 -26.67 76.76 -7.08
N GLY A 1165 -27.59 77.72 -6.95
CA GLY A 1165 -28.42 78.23 -8.05
C GLY A 1165 -29.84 77.65 -8.11
N PRO A 1166 -30.70 78.13 -9.03
CA PRO A 1166 -30.42 79.04 -10.15
C PRO A 1166 -30.24 80.52 -9.72
N PRO A 1167 -29.86 81.43 -10.64
CA PRO A 1167 -29.64 82.85 -10.36
C PRO A 1167 -30.84 83.49 -9.65
N GLY A 1168 -30.59 84.13 -8.51
CA GLY A 1168 -31.61 84.68 -7.61
C GLY A 1168 -32.05 83.77 -6.46
N ASP A 1169 -31.56 82.52 -6.38
CA ASP A 1169 -31.70 81.69 -5.19
C ASP A 1169 -30.91 82.27 -4.01
N LEU A 1170 -31.41 82.07 -2.79
CA LEU A 1170 -30.73 82.53 -1.58
C LEU A 1170 -29.38 81.83 -1.37
N THR A 1171 -29.19 80.65 -1.97
CA THR A 1171 -27.91 79.91 -1.98
C THR A 1171 -26.82 80.54 -2.84
N CYS A 1172 -27.14 81.56 -3.66
CA CYS A 1172 -26.17 82.31 -4.46
C CYS A 1172 -25.60 83.56 -3.75
N MET A 1173 -25.97 83.82 -2.49
CA MET A 1173 -25.56 85.03 -1.75
C MET A 1173 -25.26 84.78 -0.26
N ASP A 1174 -25.07 83.52 0.14
CA ASP A 1174 -24.93 83.15 1.55
C ASP A 1174 -23.47 82.91 2.00
N ASN A 1175 -22.49 83.09 1.11
CA ASN A 1175 -21.05 82.86 1.29
C ASN A 1175 -20.70 81.43 1.67
N LEU A 1176 -21.55 80.48 1.30
CA LEU A 1176 -21.33 79.06 1.54
C LEU A 1176 -21.12 78.34 0.20
N ASP A 1177 -20.35 77.26 0.23
CA ASP A 1177 -20.20 76.29 -0.87
C ASP A 1177 -21.18 75.15 -0.56
N ASN A 1178 -22.37 75.25 -1.12
CA ASN A 1178 -23.55 74.45 -0.80
C ASN A 1178 -23.61 73.13 -1.57
N ASP A 1179 -22.82 72.96 -2.62
CA ASP A 1179 -22.73 71.73 -3.43
C ASP A 1179 -21.35 71.03 -3.38
N CYS A 1180 -20.41 71.61 -2.62
CA CYS A 1180 -19.05 71.14 -2.33
C CYS A 1180 -18.11 71.11 -3.56
N ASP A 1181 -18.32 71.92 -4.58
CA ASP A 1181 -17.49 71.94 -5.78
C ASP A 1181 -16.22 72.82 -5.65
N GLY A 1182 -16.14 73.62 -4.58
CA GLY A 1182 -15.03 74.51 -4.26
C GLY A 1182 -15.24 75.97 -4.69
N SER A 1183 -16.39 76.32 -5.26
CA SER A 1183 -16.84 77.68 -5.56
C SER A 1183 -17.90 78.13 -4.53
N THR A 1184 -18.11 79.43 -4.39
CA THR A 1184 -19.14 79.97 -3.47
C THR A 1184 -19.90 81.09 -4.17
N ASP A 1185 -21.21 81.12 -4.05
CA ASP A 1185 -22.09 82.22 -4.47
C ASP A 1185 -21.86 82.60 -5.96
N PHE A 1186 -21.71 83.90 -6.24
CA PHE A 1186 -21.43 84.48 -7.56
C PHE A 1186 -20.11 84.01 -8.20
N ALA A 1187 -19.27 83.25 -7.51
CA ALA A 1187 -18.12 82.60 -8.15
C ALA A 1187 -18.49 81.26 -8.80
N ASP A 1188 -19.64 80.68 -8.44
CA ASP A 1188 -20.19 79.44 -9.00
C ASP A 1188 -20.94 79.71 -10.32
N GLY A 1189 -20.70 78.89 -11.34
CA GLY A 1189 -21.35 78.98 -12.65
C GLY A 1189 -22.86 78.74 -12.64
N GLY A 1190 -23.41 78.09 -11.61
CA GLY A 1190 -24.86 77.87 -11.40
C GLY A 1190 -25.63 79.13 -11.00
N CYS A 1191 -24.92 80.20 -10.59
CA CYS A 1191 -25.47 81.46 -10.13
C CYS A 1191 -25.46 82.60 -11.17
N HIS A 1192 -25.13 82.33 -12.44
CA HIS A 1192 -25.13 83.31 -13.54
C HIS A 1192 -26.23 83.03 -14.59
N VAL A 1193 -26.89 84.10 -15.08
CA VAL A 1193 -27.61 84.12 -16.37
C VAL A 1193 -26.79 84.90 -17.39
N ASP A 1194 -26.94 84.61 -18.68
CA ASP A 1194 -26.18 85.22 -19.79
C ASP A 1194 -26.89 86.44 -20.43
N HIS A 1195 -27.95 86.97 -19.82
CA HIS A 1195 -28.77 88.10 -20.32
C HIS A 1195 -29.68 88.72 -19.23
N GLU A 1196 -29.82 90.05 -19.22
CA GLU A 1196 -30.71 90.83 -18.35
C GLU A 1196 -32.20 90.44 -18.51
N THR A 1197 -32.82 89.91 -17.45
CA THR A 1197 -34.17 89.33 -17.52
C THR A 1197 -35.31 90.31 -17.26
N ASP A 1198 -35.07 91.46 -16.59
CA ASP A 1198 -36.10 92.47 -16.31
C ASP A 1198 -35.58 93.91 -16.40
N CYS A 1199 -35.72 94.51 -17.59
CA CYS A 1199 -35.27 95.87 -17.96
C CYS A 1199 -35.86 97.07 -17.18
N TYR A 1200 -36.52 96.86 -16.03
CA TYR A 1200 -37.24 97.89 -15.29
C TYR A 1200 -37.08 97.83 -13.77
N ASN A 1201 -36.30 96.89 -13.23
CA ASN A 1201 -36.26 96.61 -11.80
C ASN A 1201 -35.10 97.33 -11.06
N GLY A 1202 -34.16 97.94 -11.78
CA GLY A 1202 -33.01 98.65 -11.21
C GLY A 1202 -31.85 97.75 -10.77
N ILE A 1203 -31.89 96.47 -11.14
CA ILE A 1203 -30.90 95.45 -10.83
C ILE A 1203 -30.09 95.15 -12.10
N ASP A 1204 -28.84 94.74 -11.90
CA ASP A 1204 -27.88 94.34 -12.94
C ASP A 1204 -27.83 92.81 -12.88
N ASP A 1205 -28.82 92.14 -13.49
CA ASP A 1205 -29.08 90.71 -13.36
C ASP A 1205 -27.98 89.87 -14.05
N ASP A 1206 -27.27 90.42 -15.04
CA ASP A 1206 -26.13 89.78 -15.70
C ASP A 1206 -24.75 90.35 -15.29
N MET A 1207 -24.74 91.36 -14.41
CA MET A 1207 -23.56 91.97 -13.79
C MET A 1207 -22.52 92.53 -14.76
N ASP A 1208 -22.95 93.01 -15.94
CA ASP A 1208 -22.06 93.69 -16.88
C ASP A 1208 -21.70 95.13 -16.44
N GLY A 1209 -22.35 95.60 -15.36
CA GLY A 1209 -22.13 96.90 -14.73
C GLY A 1209 -23.13 97.97 -15.16
N ILE A 1210 -24.18 97.62 -15.91
CA ILE A 1210 -25.14 98.55 -16.50
C ILE A 1210 -26.57 98.09 -16.20
N THR A 1211 -27.35 98.90 -15.46
CA THR A 1211 -28.74 98.54 -15.10
C THR A 1211 -29.79 99.04 -16.11
N ASP A 1212 -30.83 98.23 -16.33
CA ASP A 1212 -32.07 98.56 -17.04
C ASP A 1212 -31.87 99.20 -18.44
N CYS A 1213 -32.52 100.35 -18.67
CA CYS A 1213 -32.60 101.06 -19.95
C CYS A 1213 -31.25 101.62 -20.46
N GLN A 1214 -30.16 101.45 -19.71
CA GLN A 1214 -28.80 101.78 -20.15
C GLN A 1214 -28.07 100.57 -20.73
N ASP A 1215 -28.56 99.36 -20.47
CA ASP A 1215 -28.04 98.11 -20.99
C ASP A 1215 -28.39 97.94 -22.48
N ALA A 1216 -27.41 97.44 -23.25
CA ALA A 1216 -27.57 97.09 -24.66
C ALA A 1216 -28.60 95.97 -24.86
N ASP A 1217 -28.76 95.10 -23.88
CA ASP A 1217 -29.66 93.95 -23.88
C ASP A 1217 -31.14 94.36 -23.71
N CYS A 1218 -31.39 95.56 -23.18
CA CYS A 1218 -32.71 96.19 -23.05
C CYS A 1218 -33.09 97.14 -24.21
N ALA A 1219 -32.28 97.19 -25.28
CA ALA A 1219 -32.50 98.06 -26.42
C ALA A 1219 -33.70 97.62 -27.29
N GLY A 1220 -34.85 98.30 -27.14
CA GLY A 1220 -36.03 98.13 -28.02
C GLY A 1220 -37.37 97.99 -27.31
N VAL A 1221 -37.40 97.97 -25.98
CA VAL A 1221 -38.64 97.83 -25.21
C VAL A 1221 -39.36 99.18 -25.12
N THR A 1222 -40.34 99.43 -26.00
CA THR A 1222 -41.09 100.70 -26.07
C THR A 1222 -42.46 100.61 -25.41
N ASN A 1223 -42.55 100.70 -24.08
CA ASN A 1223 -43.74 101.23 -23.41
C ASN A 1223 -43.46 101.59 -21.93
N GLY A 1224 -43.41 102.90 -21.59
CA GLY A 1224 -43.58 103.33 -20.18
C GLY A 1224 -42.62 104.33 -19.53
N ALA A 1225 -42.07 105.31 -20.27
CA ALA A 1225 -41.56 106.60 -19.77
C ALA A 1225 -40.74 106.67 -18.45
N CYS A 1226 -39.41 106.57 -18.57
CA CYS A 1226 -38.46 107.24 -17.68
C CYS A 1226 -38.67 108.77 -17.74
N ASN A 1227 -39.17 109.38 -16.65
CA ASN A 1227 -39.21 110.84 -16.52
C ASN A 1227 -38.53 111.30 -15.23
N THR A 1228 -37.44 112.00 -15.45
CA THR A 1228 -36.51 112.66 -14.54
C THR A 1228 -37.14 113.82 -13.74
N GLY A 1229 -36.72 114.01 -12.48
CA GLY A 1229 -36.98 115.24 -11.72
C GLY A 1229 -35.98 115.50 -10.60
N GLN A 1230 -34.86 116.18 -10.91
CA GLN A 1230 -34.01 116.91 -9.95
C GLN A 1230 -34.47 118.40 -9.81
N PRO A 1231 -33.71 119.35 -9.19
CA PRO A 1231 -33.50 119.63 -7.75
C PRO A 1231 -33.87 121.11 -7.36
N GLY A 1232 -33.96 121.48 -6.07
CA GLY A 1232 -33.94 122.93 -5.72
C GLY A 1232 -34.29 123.41 -4.30
N THR A 1233 -33.26 123.88 -3.59
CA THR A 1233 -33.21 125.01 -2.61
C THR A 1233 -33.68 124.84 -1.16
N CYS A 1234 -32.75 125.05 -0.23
CA CYS A 1234 -32.95 125.20 1.22
C CYS A 1234 -32.88 126.67 1.66
N SER A 1235 -33.69 127.05 2.66
CA SER A 1235 -33.43 128.08 3.69
C SER A 1235 -34.68 128.10 4.59
N THR A 1236 -34.70 127.93 5.92
CA THR A 1236 -33.85 128.44 7.00
C THR A 1236 -34.24 127.71 8.29
N GLY A 1237 -33.27 127.43 9.18
CA GLY A 1237 -33.51 127.28 10.63
C GLY A 1237 -34.24 126.02 11.13
N THR A 1238 -33.45 125.00 11.46
CA THR A 1238 -33.70 123.86 12.40
C THR A 1238 -34.85 122.91 12.13
N LEU A 1239 -34.77 121.60 12.37
CA LEU A 1239 -33.71 120.59 12.52
C LEU A 1239 -34.48 119.24 12.43
N THR A 1240 -33.82 118.21 11.89
CA THR A 1240 -34.19 116.79 11.83
C THR A 1240 -35.20 116.29 10.78
N CYS A 1241 -34.68 115.40 9.93
CA CYS A 1241 -35.36 114.49 9.03
C CYS A 1241 -35.93 113.28 9.78
N GLN A 1242 -37.03 112.70 9.26
CA GLN A 1242 -37.41 111.28 9.27
C GLN A 1242 -38.68 111.14 8.40
N ALA A 1243 -38.94 110.06 7.68
CA ALA A 1243 -38.32 108.73 7.63
C ALA A 1243 -38.13 108.30 6.16
#